data_AF-A0A524ALY9-F1
#
_entry.id   AF-A0A524ALY9-F1
#
_cell.length_a   1.000
_cell.length_b   1.000
_cell.length_c   1.000
_cell.angle_alpha   90.00
_cell.angle_beta   90.00
_cell.angle_gamma   90.00
#
_symmetry.space_group_name_H-M   'P 1'
#
loop_
_entity.id
_entity.type
_entity.pdbx_description
1 polymer ?
#
loop_
_entity_poly.entity_id
_entity_poly.type
_entity_poly.pdbx_seq_one_letter_code
_entity_poly.pdbx_strand_id
1 'polypeptide(L)'
;MILKGKLYAESPIYRGNARKTLFTRDGDGTHRLVSLAGEIAGTAQSLMDAFIGRSRSGENLGLLNRMWLRLYDSPMPTGLITKVECQLQEESYPRDHFFDLRMGIKLDEDRWAAEANANYKMETLFRNSVFDFTLSVNESVLQEGENAARLYHVLRELEEGRFWFGAGKSKGLGRVRLEMDLPFSAPETPPSLHPGTNHLRIFLTFNATNPVLVGWNWGKVDPDVPSFAAIEGRLLVEAMRGLPDPIRERLEMGLAGPILSPEDWKQKFAEYLPRIIAIWLRECSIGEVETWILSTQAVAKLGKGKYALSKKILAQIQPLVEQPFPSKEAAEDAFKEALGKKANMAKRILKVMEQQRQTSQQLNRDTWLEVADGLGLDVTLADHLAEQIQSEAALVEILTPACQKILPHLYQQVDQQINLLQSDAWVDAEIANREEHLRIKNMLLQGEIDEYQWGNPDLVPEGVNPAAWREFVDAHRRVKFRHMLNAKNLNKSITNDETMIAFLSAYRDRTRQELAQPHHIDFRAGGASNREISRKYGKPYDTVFMRMLSWAPSSQEQGAWEIYIPGSTIKGAFRKRASQVLKTLWGESAETTGMLNRLFGAQRQRGLVFFSDVYLTDPHEPERAWCSMDGVKMNPKTGQPIETAKHDYLFAYGDQLAFQLQLDIQDIEEQDMEAISLLVHLLQDFQRGDIPLGGEKTSGFGWVKADVSRLTWLTADPDGVGEKLFGKQSLSQDGVWQRLDLEGKEAANALQIIHPLVAKQKVSPTPPRASAGFISHRAFGGHCGTLAVEAEILTPINIRESGEPSFVATLADGPVNGWDFFSMASPEAAQRGPNKVYALPSRSIKGMLRHIYSIASDSSEPSLDIGRLNPADGLFGWVGTGPNQAIMGRLSFSFGLFEEPELTWFKVPYPYGEWQYTGGQWKHTPDSSAAKMLIGKNWRVFTHAPLAPIAKRLDDFRPDTFQARYLRAILPGARARFTIRFWNLDEQELQRLMWCVVLEPGLAHKTGNNRYLGFGSLRLRVLPDSFLIDWAKRYAGEPEQSWQLPIQVDEWIKPDVIYHYRALRKVLNAKQL
;
A
#
# COMPACT_ATOMS: atom_id res chain seq x y z
N MET A 1 -41.66 -19.24 -10.18
CA MET A 1 -41.28 -18.52 -8.95
C MET A 1 -40.08 -17.61 -9.23
N ILE A 2 -40.07 -16.40 -8.65
CA ILE A 2 -38.94 -15.47 -8.75
C ILE A 2 -38.46 -15.19 -7.32
N LEU A 3 -37.19 -15.46 -7.05
CA LEU A 3 -36.54 -15.14 -5.77
C LEU A 3 -35.69 -13.89 -5.95
N LYS A 4 -35.76 -12.95 -5.01
CA LYS A 4 -34.98 -11.71 -5.04
C LYS A 4 -34.23 -11.54 -3.73
N GLY A 5 -32.96 -11.17 -3.83
CA GLY A 5 -32.09 -10.90 -2.71
C GLY A 5 -30.93 -10.01 -3.10
N LYS A 6 -29.92 -9.93 -2.24
CA LYS A 6 -28.70 -9.17 -2.43
C LYS A 6 -27.50 -10.08 -2.29
N LEU A 7 -26.51 -9.90 -3.14
CA LEU A 7 -25.22 -10.60 -3.06
C LEU A 7 -24.14 -9.61 -2.62
N TYR A 8 -23.55 -9.84 -1.46
CA TYR A 8 -22.50 -9.01 -0.88
C TYR A 8 -21.12 -9.56 -1.23
N ALA A 9 -20.23 -8.71 -1.75
CA ALA A 9 -18.83 -9.04 -1.97
C ALA A 9 -18.05 -9.02 -0.65
N GLU A 10 -17.94 -10.14 0.06
CA GLU A 10 -17.14 -10.24 1.30
C GLU A 10 -15.64 -10.06 1.07
N SER A 11 -15.20 -10.26 -0.17
CA SER A 11 -13.84 -10.00 -0.64
C SER A 11 -13.88 -9.39 -2.05
N PRO A 12 -12.82 -8.71 -2.51
CA PRO A 12 -12.79 -8.13 -3.85
C PRO A 12 -12.98 -9.19 -4.94
N ILE A 13 -13.70 -8.82 -6.00
CA ILE A 13 -14.02 -9.73 -7.10
C ILE A 13 -13.14 -9.41 -8.29
N TYR A 14 -12.32 -10.39 -8.68
CA TYR A 14 -11.56 -10.35 -9.93
C TYR A 14 -12.22 -11.25 -10.96
N ARG A 15 -12.32 -10.82 -12.21
CA ARG A 15 -12.95 -11.60 -13.28
C ARG A 15 -12.08 -12.74 -13.83
N GLY A 16 -10.76 -12.55 -13.91
CA GLY A 16 -9.84 -13.48 -14.57
C GLY A 16 -9.82 -13.40 -16.11
N ASN A 17 -8.68 -13.73 -16.72
CA ASN A 17 -8.33 -13.66 -18.16
C ASN A 17 -7.98 -12.28 -18.77
N ALA A 18 -7.64 -11.28 -17.94
CA ALA A 18 -7.17 -9.97 -18.42
C ALA A 18 -5.73 -9.96 -18.98
N ARG A 19 -4.99 -11.08 -19.03
CA ARG A 19 -3.62 -11.05 -19.59
C ARG A 19 -3.58 -10.97 -21.12
N LYS A 20 -4.61 -11.42 -21.87
CA LYS A 20 -4.62 -11.37 -23.36
C LYS A 20 -5.97 -11.27 -24.11
N THR A 21 -7.16 -11.36 -23.51
CA THR A 21 -8.42 -11.24 -24.30
C THR A 21 -9.64 -10.86 -23.47
N LEU A 22 -10.24 -9.70 -23.77
CA LEU A 22 -11.57 -9.28 -23.35
C LEU A 22 -12.54 -9.55 -24.51
N PHE A 23 -13.40 -10.56 -24.40
CA PHE A 23 -14.61 -10.66 -25.24
C PHE A 23 -15.76 -11.23 -24.43
N THR A 24 -16.88 -10.53 -24.40
CA THR A 24 -18.22 -11.07 -24.11
C THR A 24 -19.19 -10.71 -25.23
N ARG A 25 -20.22 -11.54 -25.42
CA ARG A 25 -21.26 -11.36 -26.43
C ARG A 25 -22.41 -10.53 -25.84
N ASP A 26 -23.02 -9.70 -26.67
CA ASP A 26 -24.27 -9.02 -26.40
C ASP A 26 -25.47 -9.98 -26.35
N GLY A 27 -26.60 -9.48 -25.84
CA GLY A 27 -27.84 -10.22 -25.61
C GLY A 27 -28.58 -10.72 -26.86
N ASP A 28 -28.17 -10.36 -28.07
CA ASP A 28 -28.67 -10.93 -29.33
C ASP A 28 -27.68 -11.90 -30.00
N GLY A 29 -26.45 -12.00 -29.48
CA GLY A 29 -25.39 -12.86 -29.97
C GLY A 29 -24.71 -12.39 -31.26
N THR A 30 -24.97 -11.16 -31.73
CA THR A 30 -24.53 -10.66 -33.04
C THR A 30 -23.32 -9.72 -32.97
N HIS A 31 -23.06 -9.02 -31.85
CA HIS A 31 -21.87 -8.17 -31.67
C HIS A 31 -21.02 -8.49 -30.42
N ARG A 32 -19.69 -8.40 -30.57
CA ARG A 32 -18.75 -8.57 -29.45
C ARG A 32 -18.66 -7.25 -28.69
N LEU A 33 -19.19 -7.16 -27.47
CA LEU A 33 -18.93 -6.06 -26.55
C LEU A 33 -17.59 -6.28 -25.83
N VAL A 34 -16.86 -5.19 -25.61
CA VAL A 34 -15.61 -5.17 -24.84
C VAL A 34 -16.01 -4.82 -23.41
N SER A 35 -15.45 -5.51 -22.42
CA SER A 35 -15.51 -5.01 -21.05
C SER A 35 -14.41 -3.97 -20.95
N LEU A 36 -14.82 -2.71 -20.97
CA LEU A 36 -13.96 -1.59 -20.64
C LEU A 36 -13.72 -1.62 -19.12
N ALA A 37 -12.56 -1.11 -18.67
CA ALA A 37 -12.36 -0.89 -17.24
C ALA A 37 -13.51 0.01 -16.75
N GLY A 38 -14.09 -0.34 -15.60
CA GLY A 38 -15.24 0.36 -15.05
C GLY A 38 -16.65 0.02 -15.56
N GLU A 39 -16.80 -0.76 -16.64
CA GLU A 39 -18.13 -1.19 -17.11
C GLU A 39 -18.49 -2.62 -16.67
N ILE A 40 -19.42 -2.73 -15.72
CA ILE A 40 -19.87 -4.03 -15.19
C ILE A 40 -21.12 -4.57 -15.87
N ALA A 41 -21.99 -3.75 -16.44
CA ALA A 41 -23.30 -4.18 -16.97
C ALA A 41 -23.22 -5.29 -18.05
N GLY A 42 -22.41 -5.11 -19.11
CA GLY A 42 -22.22 -6.14 -20.15
C GLY A 42 -21.40 -7.35 -19.68
N THR A 43 -20.64 -7.18 -18.60
CA THR A 43 -19.77 -8.17 -17.98
C THR A 43 -20.55 -9.08 -17.02
N ALA A 44 -21.56 -8.51 -16.35
CA ALA A 44 -22.48 -9.17 -15.46
C ALA A 44 -23.21 -10.29 -16.21
N GLN A 45 -23.85 -9.99 -17.35
CA GLN A 45 -24.61 -10.97 -18.15
C GLN A 45 -23.81 -12.25 -18.49
N SER A 46 -22.56 -12.12 -18.96
CA SER A 46 -21.72 -13.28 -19.27
C SER A 46 -21.18 -14.02 -18.05
N LEU A 47 -21.05 -13.34 -16.90
CA LEU A 47 -20.83 -13.99 -15.62
C LEU A 47 -22.10 -14.69 -15.12
N MET A 48 -23.30 -14.23 -15.50
CA MET A 48 -24.59 -14.86 -15.15
C MET A 48 -24.84 -16.12 -15.95
N ASP A 49 -24.46 -16.13 -17.22
CA ASP A 49 -24.36 -17.35 -18.02
C ASP A 49 -23.38 -18.37 -17.41
N ALA A 50 -22.49 -17.93 -16.50
CA ALA A 50 -21.61 -18.80 -15.74
C ALA A 50 -22.17 -19.22 -14.37
N PHE A 51 -23.33 -18.72 -13.92
CA PHE A 51 -24.01 -19.24 -12.72
C PHE A 51 -24.81 -20.51 -13.02
N ILE A 52 -25.48 -20.55 -14.18
CA ILE A 52 -26.32 -21.67 -14.61
C ILE A 52 -25.95 -22.19 -16.00
N GLY A 53 -26.10 -23.48 -16.22
CA GLY A 53 -25.94 -24.10 -17.54
C GLY A 53 -24.61 -24.84 -17.73
N ARG A 54 -24.37 -25.26 -18.98
CA ARG A 54 -23.23 -26.09 -19.37
C ARG A 54 -22.74 -25.68 -20.75
N SER A 55 -21.42 -25.56 -20.96
CA SER A 55 -20.88 -25.32 -22.30
C SER A 55 -21.25 -26.46 -23.25
N ARG A 56 -21.26 -26.19 -24.57
CA ARG A 56 -21.51 -27.21 -25.60
C ARG A 56 -20.52 -28.39 -25.53
N SER A 57 -19.28 -28.16 -25.06
CA SER A 57 -18.27 -29.21 -24.83
C SER A 57 -18.49 -29.99 -23.54
N GLY A 58 -19.40 -29.55 -22.66
CA GLY A 58 -19.62 -30.14 -21.35
C GLY A 58 -18.59 -29.77 -20.28
N GLU A 59 -17.51 -29.08 -20.65
CA GLU A 59 -16.34 -28.79 -19.81
C GLU A 59 -16.55 -27.65 -18.80
N ASN A 60 -17.44 -26.69 -19.08
CA ASN A 60 -17.75 -25.59 -18.17
C ASN A 60 -19.17 -25.72 -17.65
N LEU A 61 -19.30 -26.07 -16.38
CA LEU A 61 -20.55 -26.06 -15.62
C LEU A 61 -20.74 -24.70 -14.92
N GLY A 62 -21.98 -24.22 -14.85
CA GLY A 62 -22.36 -23.05 -14.07
C GLY A 62 -22.04 -23.20 -12.58
N LEU A 63 -21.81 -22.11 -11.85
CA LEU A 63 -21.40 -22.16 -10.43
C LEU A 63 -22.46 -22.81 -9.53
N LEU A 64 -23.76 -22.54 -9.75
CA LEU A 64 -24.85 -23.20 -9.01
C LEU A 64 -24.94 -24.68 -9.40
N ASN A 65 -24.78 -25.01 -10.69
CA ASN A 65 -24.70 -26.39 -11.14
C ASN A 65 -23.53 -27.15 -10.50
N ARG A 66 -22.35 -26.52 -10.36
CA ARG A 66 -21.18 -27.13 -9.71
C ARG A 66 -21.41 -27.37 -8.24
N MET A 67 -22.03 -26.43 -7.55
CA MET A 67 -22.33 -26.59 -6.13
C MET A 67 -23.42 -27.62 -5.88
N TRP A 68 -24.47 -27.66 -6.72
CA TRP A 68 -25.45 -28.73 -6.71
C TRP A 68 -24.79 -30.10 -6.91
N LEU A 69 -23.95 -30.22 -7.96
CA LEU A 69 -23.21 -31.44 -8.24
C LEU A 69 -22.29 -31.84 -7.07
N ARG A 70 -21.60 -30.87 -6.47
CA ARG A 70 -20.77 -31.08 -5.28
C ARG A 70 -21.58 -31.62 -4.10
N LEU A 71 -22.75 -31.06 -3.82
CA LEU A 71 -23.55 -31.46 -2.65
C LEU A 71 -24.25 -32.81 -2.83
N TYR A 72 -24.72 -33.13 -4.04
CA TYR A 72 -25.64 -34.25 -4.26
C TYR A 72 -25.14 -35.34 -5.22
N ASP A 73 -23.94 -35.18 -5.79
CA ASP A 73 -23.37 -36.07 -6.82
C ASP A 73 -24.33 -36.39 -7.98
N SER A 74 -25.19 -35.41 -8.29
CA SER A 74 -26.15 -35.50 -9.38
C SER A 74 -26.18 -34.18 -10.14
N PRO A 75 -26.41 -34.18 -11.47
CA PRO A 75 -26.61 -32.93 -12.18
C PRO A 75 -27.87 -32.22 -11.67
N MET A 76 -27.81 -30.89 -11.60
CA MET A 76 -29.00 -30.08 -11.33
C MET A 76 -30.04 -30.33 -12.44
N PRO A 77 -31.33 -30.53 -12.11
CA PRO A 77 -32.38 -30.79 -13.09
C PRO A 77 -32.44 -29.71 -14.17
N THR A 78 -32.58 -30.14 -15.43
CA THR A 78 -32.64 -29.24 -16.58
C THR A 78 -33.84 -28.32 -16.46
N GLY A 79 -33.60 -27.01 -16.54
CA GLY A 79 -34.68 -26.02 -16.47
C GLY A 79 -35.21 -25.72 -15.07
N LEU A 80 -34.63 -26.29 -14.00
CA LEU A 80 -34.96 -25.92 -12.62
C LEU A 80 -34.74 -24.43 -12.38
N ILE A 81 -33.55 -23.94 -12.72
CA ILE A 81 -33.24 -22.51 -12.74
C ILE A 81 -33.18 -22.08 -14.19
N THR A 82 -34.08 -21.18 -14.59
CA THR A 82 -34.23 -20.73 -15.97
C THR A 82 -33.45 -19.44 -16.23
N LYS A 83 -33.22 -18.62 -15.20
CA LYS A 83 -32.49 -17.36 -15.31
C LYS A 83 -31.86 -16.98 -13.97
N VAL A 84 -30.66 -16.39 -14.03
CA VAL A 84 -30.03 -15.68 -12.91
C VAL A 84 -29.78 -14.25 -13.37
N GLU A 85 -30.16 -13.28 -12.55
CA GLU A 85 -29.83 -11.87 -12.69
C GLU A 85 -29.05 -11.39 -11.45
N CYS A 86 -28.04 -10.53 -11.62
CA CYS A 86 -27.06 -10.12 -10.61
C CYS A 86 -26.46 -8.77 -11.02
N GLN A 87 -27.18 -7.68 -10.79
CA GLN A 87 -26.77 -6.34 -11.24
C GLN A 87 -26.03 -5.61 -10.13
N LEU A 88 -24.86 -5.02 -10.42
CA LEU A 88 -24.20 -4.17 -9.44
C LEU A 88 -25.08 -2.93 -9.19
N GLN A 89 -25.35 -2.64 -7.92
CA GLN A 89 -26.13 -1.46 -7.53
C GLN A 89 -25.40 -0.19 -7.97
N GLU A 90 -26.16 0.84 -8.38
CA GLU A 90 -25.60 2.13 -8.82
C GLU A 90 -24.75 2.75 -7.70
N GLU A 91 -25.19 2.59 -6.46
CA GLU A 91 -24.52 2.99 -5.23
C GLU A 91 -23.27 2.16 -4.93
N SER A 92 -22.88 1.20 -5.77
CA SER A 92 -21.60 0.48 -5.69
C SER A 92 -20.62 0.86 -6.81
N TYR A 93 -20.98 1.79 -7.69
CA TYR A 93 -20.08 2.34 -8.70
C TYR A 93 -19.33 3.57 -8.13
N PRO A 94 -17.99 3.61 -8.25
CA PRO A 94 -17.24 4.83 -7.98
C PRO A 94 -17.62 5.92 -8.99
N ARG A 95 -17.49 7.20 -8.61
CA ARG A 95 -17.89 8.37 -9.43
C ARG A 95 -17.25 8.40 -10.82
N ASP A 96 -16.01 7.94 -10.92
CA ASP A 96 -15.25 7.86 -12.17
C ASP A 96 -15.35 6.47 -12.83
N HIS A 97 -16.21 5.60 -12.28
CA HIS A 97 -16.40 4.21 -12.67
C HIS A 97 -15.15 3.32 -12.58
N PHE A 98 -14.02 3.78 -12.06
CA PHE A 98 -12.80 2.97 -11.93
C PHE A 98 -12.66 2.28 -10.56
N PHE A 99 -12.60 0.95 -10.57
CA PHE A 99 -12.47 0.09 -9.38
C PHE A 99 -11.03 0.01 -8.83
N ASP A 100 -10.73 -0.91 -7.91
CA ASP A 100 -9.41 -1.03 -7.28
C ASP A 100 -8.37 -1.67 -8.21
N LEU A 101 -7.09 -1.30 -8.02
CA LEU A 101 -5.95 -1.97 -8.64
C LEU A 101 -5.21 -2.84 -7.63
N ARG A 102 -5.29 -4.15 -7.83
CA ARG A 102 -4.43 -5.10 -7.12
C ARG A 102 -3.17 -5.39 -7.90
N MET A 103 -2.05 -5.37 -7.20
CA MET A 103 -0.75 -5.75 -7.76
C MET A 103 -0.09 -6.83 -6.95
N GLY A 104 0.72 -7.63 -7.62
CA GLY A 104 1.63 -8.54 -6.94
C GLY A 104 2.90 -8.77 -7.73
N ILE A 105 3.93 -9.14 -6.97
CA ILE A 105 5.27 -9.37 -7.46
C ILE A 105 5.50 -10.89 -7.49
N LYS A 106 6.00 -11.40 -8.60
CA LYS A 106 6.50 -12.77 -8.66
C LYS A 106 7.92 -12.79 -8.09
N LEU A 107 8.16 -13.70 -7.17
CA LEU A 107 9.50 -13.93 -6.63
C LEU A 107 10.13 -15.12 -7.34
N ASP A 108 11.40 -14.95 -7.68
CA ASP A 108 12.27 -16.03 -8.14
C ASP A 108 12.62 -16.94 -6.96
N GLU A 109 12.55 -18.25 -7.16
CA GLU A 109 12.74 -19.22 -6.09
C GLU A 109 14.20 -19.36 -5.65
N ASP A 110 15.16 -19.17 -6.56
CA ASP A 110 16.59 -19.26 -6.28
C ASP A 110 17.08 -18.01 -5.56
N ARG A 111 16.69 -16.84 -6.07
CA ARG A 111 17.16 -15.54 -5.57
C ARG A 111 16.37 -15.05 -4.36
N TRP A 112 15.15 -15.54 -4.21
CA TRP A 112 14.14 -14.99 -3.30
C TRP A 112 13.97 -13.47 -3.44
N ALA A 113 14.06 -12.98 -4.68
CA ALA A 113 13.94 -11.58 -5.06
C ALA A 113 12.91 -11.42 -6.18
N ALA A 114 12.50 -10.18 -6.44
CA ALA A 114 11.55 -9.89 -7.52
C ALA A 114 12.09 -10.37 -8.89
N GLU A 115 11.20 -10.96 -9.67
CA GLU A 115 11.44 -11.32 -11.06
C GLU A 115 11.04 -10.14 -11.95
N ALA A 116 11.99 -9.63 -12.73
CA ALA A 116 11.78 -8.51 -13.64
C ALA A 116 10.66 -8.84 -14.64
N ASN A 117 9.80 -7.86 -14.93
CA ASN A 117 8.68 -7.96 -15.88
C ASN A 117 7.65 -9.06 -15.55
N ALA A 118 7.66 -9.61 -14.34
CA ALA A 118 6.74 -10.68 -13.92
C ALA A 118 5.65 -10.20 -12.95
N ASN A 119 5.52 -8.89 -12.74
CA ASN A 119 4.46 -8.30 -11.95
C ASN A 119 3.09 -8.60 -12.58
N TYR A 120 2.05 -8.68 -11.76
CA TYR A 120 0.69 -8.82 -12.22
C TYR A 120 -0.18 -7.71 -11.64
N LYS A 121 -1.08 -7.21 -12.48
CA LYS A 121 -2.02 -6.12 -12.22
C LYS A 121 -3.43 -6.67 -12.43
N MET A 122 -4.34 -6.41 -11.52
CA MET A 122 -5.72 -6.91 -11.52
C MET A 122 -6.64 -5.77 -11.14
N GLU A 123 -7.50 -5.34 -12.05
CA GLU A 123 -8.65 -4.51 -11.69
C GLU A 123 -9.65 -5.38 -10.93
N THR A 124 -10.06 -4.95 -9.74
CA THR A 124 -10.99 -5.70 -8.89
C THR A 124 -12.09 -4.81 -8.36
N LEU A 125 -13.33 -5.29 -8.47
CA LEU A 125 -14.47 -4.71 -7.76
C LEU A 125 -14.17 -4.69 -6.25
N PHE A 126 -14.53 -3.60 -5.59
CA PHE A 126 -14.31 -3.39 -4.17
C PHE A 126 -15.00 -4.46 -3.31
N ARG A 127 -14.43 -4.69 -2.13
CA ARG A 127 -15.12 -5.36 -1.03
C ARG A 127 -16.32 -4.51 -0.60
N ASN A 128 -17.36 -5.16 -0.08
CA ASN A 128 -18.65 -4.59 0.34
C ASN A 128 -19.55 -4.06 -0.77
N SER A 129 -19.13 -4.13 -2.04
CA SER A 129 -20.02 -3.87 -3.17
C SER A 129 -21.21 -4.84 -3.17
N VAL A 130 -22.39 -4.33 -3.54
CA VAL A 130 -23.67 -5.04 -3.45
C VAL A 130 -24.26 -5.25 -4.83
N PHE A 131 -24.72 -6.46 -5.08
CA PHE A 131 -25.45 -6.79 -6.30
C PHE A 131 -26.91 -7.12 -5.99
N ASP A 132 -27.84 -6.60 -6.78
CA ASP A 132 -29.21 -7.06 -6.82
C ASP A 132 -29.26 -8.44 -7.48
N PHE A 133 -29.63 -9.46 -6.71
CA PHE A 133 -29.64 -10.86 -7.13
C PHE A 133 -31.07 -11.34 -7.34
N THR A 134 -31.38 -11.89 -8.51
CA THR A 134 -32.68 -12.47 -8.85
C THR A 134 -32.51 -13.86 -9.44
N LEU A 135 -33.28 -14.82 -8.94
CA LEU A 135 -33.30 -16.21 -9.39
C LEU A 135 -34.68 -16.57 -9.94
N SER A 136 -34.77 -16.92 -11.22
CA SER A 136 -36.00 -17.44 -11.82
C SER A 136 -36.01 -18.97 -11.75
N VAL A 137 -36.96 -19.50 -10.98
CA VAL A 137 -37.10 -20.93 -10.70
C VAL A 137 -38.39 -21.47 -11.32
N ASN A 138 -38.29 -22.59 -12.04
CA ASN A 138 -39.44 -23.28 -12.60
C ASN A 138 -40.15 -24.08 -11.49
N GLU A 139 -41.37 -23.68 -11.14
CA GLU A 139 -42.15 -24.30 -10.07
C GLU A 139 -42.48 -25.77 -10.34
N SER A 140 -42.78 -26.13 -11.59
CA SER A 140 -43.11 -27.52 -11.94
C SER A 140 -41.93 -28.45 -11.62
N VAL A 141 -40.72 -28.10 -12.06
CA VAL A 141 -39.50 -28.86 -11.80
C VAL A 141 -39.08 -28.77 -10.33
N LEU A 142 -39.33 -27.64 -9.66
CA LEU A 142 -39.02 -27.48 -8.24
C LEU A 142 -39.81 -28.43 -7.34
N GLN A 143 -41.08 -28.69 -7.68
CA GLN A 143 -41.96 -29.59 -6.94
C GLN A 143 -41.71 -31.08 -7.23
N GLU A 144 -40.82 -31.40 -8.17
CA GLU A 144 -40.44 -32.78 -8.46
C GLU A 144 -39.43 -33.30 -7.42
N GLY A 145 -39.74 -34.45 -6.83
CA GLY A 145 -38.84 -35.15 -5.90
C GLY A 145 -38.38 -34.24 -4.74
N GLU A 146 -37.06 -34.18 -4.54
CA GLU A 146 -36.43 -33.39 -3.46
C GLU A 146 -35.89 -32.03 -3.96
N ASN A 147 -36.28 -31.57 -5.15
CA ASN A 147 -35.64 -30.41 -5.77
C ASN A 147 -35.76 -29.13 -4.94
N ALA A 148 -36.91 -28.90 -4.30
CA ALA A 148 -37.11 -27.79 -3.37
C ALA A 148 -36.15 -27.81 -2.17
N ALA A 149 -36.06 -28.95 -1.48
CA ALA A 149 -35.15 -29.15 -0.36
C ALA A 149 -33.68 -29.00 -0.78
N ARG A 150 -33.31 -29.55 -1.94
CA ARG A 150 -31.95 -29.45 -2.46
C ARG A 150 -31.56 -28.02 -2.84
N LEU A 151 -32.47 -27.28 -3.47
CA LEU A 151 -32.25 -25.88 -3.80
C LEU A 151 -32.15 -25.00 -2.55
N TYR A 152 -32.94 -25.29 -1.51
CA TYR A 152 -32.83 -24.60 -0.22
C TYR A 152 -31.42 -24.68 0.36
N HIS A 153 -30.85 -25.87 0.47
CA HIS A 153 -29.50 -26.01 1.02
C HIS A 153 -28.41 -25.46 0.11
N VAL A 154 -28.61 -25.47 -1.22
CA VAL A 154 -27.73 -24.75 -2.15
C VAL A 154 -27.73 -23.25 -1.85
N LEU A 155 -28.88 -22.63 -1.65
CA LEU A 155 -28.98 -21.21 -1.31
C LEU A 155 -28.43 -20.91 0.09
N ARG A 156 -28.63 -21.81 1.06
CA ARG A 156 -28.00 -21.73 2.39
C ARG A 156 -26.47 -21.68 2.29
N GLU A 157 -25.83 -22.44 1.40
CA GLU A 157 -24.37 -22.36 1.21
C GLU A 157 -23.91 -20.95 0.77
N LEU A 158 -24.72 -20.23 -0.03
CA LEU A 158 -24.43 -18.83 -0.38
C LEU A 158 -24.66 -17.90 0.81
N GLU A 159 -25.73 -18.10 1.58
CA GLU A 159 -26.03 -17.30 2.77
C GLU A 159 -24.95 -17.43 3.86
N GLU A 160 -24.30 -18.59 3.93
CA GLU A 160 -23.19 -18.86 4.84
C GLU A 160 -21.80 -18.45 4.27
N GLY A 161 -21.79 -17.78 3.12
CA GLY A 161 -20.60 -17.28 2.45
C GLY A 161 -19.64 -18.38 1.98
N ARG A 162 -20.13 -19.62 1.74
CA ARG A 162 -19.37 -20.75 1.18
C ARG A 162 -19.46 -20.80 -0.34
N PHE A 163 -19.50 -19.63 -0.98
CA PHE A 163 -19.59 -19.47 -2.42
C PHE A 163 -18.56 -18.47 -2.94
N TRP A 164 -17.88 -18.83 -4.04
CA TRP A 164 -16.85 -17.99 -4.66
C TRP A 164 -17.17 -17.73 -6.13
N PHE A 165 -17.20 -16.45 -6.46
CA PHE A 165 -17.49 -15.85 -7.74
C PHE A 165 -16.24 -15.22 -8.38
N GLY A 166 -16.11 -15.24 -9.71
CA GLY A 166 -14.92 -14.73 -10.41
C GLY A 166 -13.70 -15.65 -10.40
N ALA A 167 -12.50 -15.09 -10.59
CA ALA A 167 -11.21 -15.75 -10.65
C ALA A 167 -10.31 -15.38 -9.48
N GLY A 168 -9.19 -16.10 -9.33
CA GLY A 168 -8.29 -15.87 -8.20
C GLY A 168 -8.88 -16.31 -6.86
N LYS A 169 -9.90 -17.18 -6.86
CA LYS A 169 -10.66 -17.64 -5.68
C LYS A 169 -9.79 -18.10 -4.50
N SER A 170 -8.67 -18.76 -4.80
CA SER A 170 -7.71 -19.25 -3.79
C SER A 170 -6.66 -18.21 -3.39
N LYS A 171 -6.81 -16.94 -3.75
CA LYS A 171 -5.86 -15.83 -3.53
C LYS A 171 -6.52 -14.63 -2.82
N GLY A 172 -7.56 -14.88 -2.02
CA GLY A 172 -8.27 -13.83 -1.27
C GLY A 172 -9.38 -13.13 -2.05
N LEU A 173 -9.83 -13.68 -3.18
CA LEU A 173 -10.76 -13.00 -4.09
C LEU A 173 -12.06 -13.77 -4.24
N GLY A 174 -13.15 -13.06 -4.51
CA GLY A 174 -14.37 -13.62 -5.07
C GLY A 174 -15.35 -14.24 -4.09
N ARG A 175 -15.06 -14.27 -2.79
CA ARG A 175 -16.03 -14.73 -1.78
C ARG A 175 -17.24 -13.79 -1.73
N VAL A 176 -18.44 -14.36 -1.74
CA VAL A 176 -19.70 -13.62 -1.70
C VAL A 176 -20.66 -14.25 -0.71
N ARG A 177 -21.56 -13.43 -0.15
CA ARG A 177 -22.64 -13.85 0.75
C ARG A 177 -23.99 -13.42 0.20
N LEU A 178 -24.95 -14.34 0.19
CA LEU A 178 -26.33 -14.04 -0.19
C LEU A 178 -27.12 -13.55 1.03
N GLU A 179 -27.99 -12.58 0.80
CA GLU A 179 -29.03 -12.14 1.71
C GLU A 179 -30.36 -12.18 0.95
N MET A 180 -31.23 -13.12 1.29
CA MET A 180 -32.45 -13.35 0.55
C MET A 180 -33.50 -13.97 1.47
N ASP A 181 -34.75 -13.53 1.32
CA ASP A 181 -35.87 -14.22 1.95
C ASP A 181 -36.23 -15.45 1.12
N LEU A 182 -36.07 -16.64 1.69
CA LEU A 182 -36.43 -17.90 1.04
C LEU A 182 -37.92 -18.19 1.24
N PRO A 183 -38.74 -18.24 0.16
CA PRO A 183 -40.19 -18.44 0.28
C PRO A 183 -40.59 -19.90 0.54
N PHE A 184 -39.61 -20.79 0.70
CA PHE A 184 -39.80 -22.19 1.08
C PHE A 184 -38.98 -22.49 2.33
N SER A 185 -39.60 -23.20 3.27
CA SER A 185 -39.03 -23.49 4.60
C SER A 185 -37.94 -24.55 4.55
N ALA A 186 -37.12 -24.60 5.61
CA ALA A 186 -36.21 -25.72 5.83
C ALA A 186 -37.00 -27.04 5.79
N PRO A 187 -36.57 -28.04 5.01
CA PRO A 187 -37.28 -29.31 4.92
C PRO A 187 -37.24 -30.02 6.28
N GLU A 188 -38.35 -30.69 6.67
CA GLU A 188 -38.40 -31.47 7.93
C GLU A 188 -37.35 -32.59 7.95
N THR A 189 -37.06 -33.18 6.79
CA THR A 189 -35.98 -34.14 6.59
C THR A 189 -34.97 -33.57 5.59
N PRO A 190 -33.71 -33.30 6.00
CA PRO A 190 -32.69 -32.80 5.10
C PRO A 190 -32.37 -33.80 3.97
N PRO A 191 -32.10 -33.34 2.74
CA PRO A 191 -31.66 -34.22 1.67
C PRO A 191 -30.31 -34.83 1.99
N SER A 192 -30.08 -36.08 1.56
CA SER A 192 -28.80 -36.75 1.73
C SER A 192 -27.72 -36.05 0.89
N LEU A 193 -26.61 -35.70 1.53
CA LEU A 193 -25.42 -35.19 0.86
C LEU A 193 -24.57 -36.35 0.33
N HIS A 194 -23.79 -36.06 -0.71
CA HIS A 194 -22.74 -36.95 -1.15
C HIS A 194 -21.71 -37.17 -0.02
N PRO A 195 -21.35 -38.43 0.33
CA PRO A 195 -20.52 -38.72 1.50
C PRO A 195 -19.14 -38.04 1.49
N GLY A 196 -18.52 -37.87 0.31
CA GLY A 196 -17.23 -37.19 0.18
C GLY A 196 -17.28 -35.67 0.38
N THR A 197 -18.46 -35.10 0.53
CA THR A 197 -18.62 -33.65 0.63
C THR A 197 -18.35 -33.18 2.05
N ASN A 198 -17.37 -32.29 2.19
CA ASN A 198 -16.96 -31.75 3.49
C ASN A 198 -16.34 -30.35 3.34
N HIS A 199 -16.19 -29.65 4.45
CA HIS A 199 -15.63 -28.30 4.48
C HIS A 199 -14.87 -28.07 5.79
N LEU A 200 -13.58 -27.79 5.68
CA LEU A 200 -12.73 -27.38 6.79
C LEU A 200 -12.47 -25.88 6.72
N ARG A 201 -12.76 -25.17 7.81
CA ARG A 201 -12.40 -23.77 7.99
C ARG A 201 -11.46 -23.61 9.17
N ILE A 202 -10.32 -22.96 8.96
CA ILE A 202 -9.32 -22.68 10.00
C ILE A 202 -9.15 -21.18 10.11
N PHE A 203 -9.30 -20.65 11.31
CA PHE A 203 -9.04 -19.25 11.64
C PHE A 203 -7.72 -19.14 12.38
N LEU A 204 -6.88 -18.22 11.92
CA LEU A 204 -5.63 -17.86 12.57
C LEU A 204 -5.62 -16.38 12.90
N THR A 205 -5.01 -16.04 14.02
CA THR A 205 -4.79 -14.66 14.45
C THR A 205 -3.30 -14.40 14.62
N PHE A 206 -2.80 -13.27 14.15
CA PHE A 206 -1.45 -12.81 14.48
C PHE A 206 -1.47 -11.30 14.70
N ASN A 207 -0.47 -10.78 15.40
CA ASN A 207 -0.30 -9.35 15.63
C ASN A 207 1.07 -8.87 15.17
N ALA A 208 1.32 -7.56 15.31
CA ALA A 208 2.58 -6.92 14.93
C ALA A 208 3.58 -6.81 16.09
N THR A 209 3.56 -7.73 17.07
CA THR A 209 4.58 -7.77 18.15
C THR A 209 6.00 -8.02 17.61
N ASN A 210 6.11 -8.66 16.45
CA ASN A 210 7.25 -8.51 15.56
C ASN A 210 6.87 -7.55 14.43
N PRO A 211 7.70 -6.55 14.09
CA PRO A 211 7.39 -5.58 13.04
C PRO A 211 6.95 -6.22 11.74
N VAL A 212 5.83 -5.75 11.19
CA VAL A 212 5.31 -6.23 9.91
C VAL A 212 5.35 -5.11 8.90
N LEU A 213 5.83 -5.43 7.70
CA LEU A 213 5.84 -4.51 6.58
C LEU A 213 5.50 -5.26 5.30
N VAL A 214 4.23 -5.22 4.92
CA VAL A 214 3.79 -5.56 3.56
C VAL A 214 3.77 -4.23 2.82
N GLY A 215 4.84 -3.94 2.08
CA GLY A 215 5.02 -2.64 1.43
C GLY A 215 3.94 -2.37 0.39
N TRP A 216 3.35 -1.18 0.44
CA TRP A 216 2.56 -0.66 -0.65
C TRP A 216 3.49 -0.34 -1.83
N ASN A 217 3.09 -0.76 -3.04
CA ASN A 217 3.91 -0.64 -4.24
C ASN A 217 3.87 0.77 -4.87
N TRP A 218 3.12 1.68 -4.28
CA TRP A 218 2.97 3.07 -4.69
C TRP A 218 3.55 4.00 -3.60
N GLY A 219 4.00 5.18 -4.00
CA GLY A 219 4.71 6.19 -3.22
C GLY A 219 6.22 6.05 -3.20
N LYS A 220 6.80 5.09 -3.94
CA LYS A 220 8.25 4.86 -3.87
C LYS A 220 8.98 5.88 -4.73
N VAL A 221 9.83 6.69 -4.08
CA VAL A 221 10.77 7.56 -4.79
C VAL A 221 11.97 6.71 -5.20
N ASP A 222 12.30 6.70 -6.48
CA ASP A 222 13.52 6.07 -6.98
C ASP A 222 14.69 7.05 -6.77
N PRO A 223 15.66 6.76 -5.89
CA PRO A 223 16.78 7.66 -5.62
C PRO A 223 17.71 7.84 -6.83
N ASP A 224 17.65 6.93 -7.82
CA ASP A 224 18.45 7.00 -9.04
C ASP A 224 17.76 7.81 -10.15
N VAL A 225 16.47 8.16 -9.99
CA VAL A 225 15.76 9.08 -10.89
C VAL A 225 16.11 10.53 -10.50
N PRO A 226 16.68 11.34 -11.40
CA PRO A 226 16.99 12.74 -11.11
C PRO A 226 15.73 13.48 -10.64
N SER A 227 15.87 14.34 -9.62
CA SER A 227 14.78 15.15 -9.04
C SER A 227 14.10 16.14 -10.02
N PHE A 228 14.51 16.17 -11.28
CA PHE A 228 13.99 17.07 -12.31
C PHE A 228 13.51 16.25 -13.52
N ALA A 229 12.36 15.60 -13.37
CA ALA A 229 11.48 15.36 -14.50
C ALA A 229 10.80 16.71 -14.87
N ALA A 230 10.51 16.94 -16.15
CA ALA A 230 9.75 18.12 -16.56
C ALA A 230 8.34 18.06 -15.93
N ILE A 231 8.11 18.84 -14.87
CA ILE A 231 6.81 18.91 -14.20
C ILE A 231 5.93 19.89 -14.97
N GLU A 232 4.71 19.50 -15.33
CA GLU A 232 3.72 20.42 -15.90
C GLU A 232 3.00 21.16 -14.78
N GLY A 233 2.90 22.49 -14.89
CA GLY A 233 2.25 23.31 -13.87
C GLY A 233 0.75 23.05 -13.71
N ARG A 234 0.10 22.43 -14.70
CA ARG A 234 -1.31 22.00 -14.58
C ARG A 234 -1.48 21.03 -13.41
N LEU A 235 -0.57 20.06 -13.28
CA LEU A 235 -0.59 19.05 -12.23
C LEU A 235 -0.41 19.63 -10.81
N LEU A 236 0.19 20.82 -10.71
CA LEU A 236 0.31 21.54 -9.43
C LEU A 236 -0.98 22.26 -9.06
N VAL A 237 -1.68 22.84 -10.04
CA VAL A 237 -2.97 23.53 -9.81
C VAL A 237 -4.08 22.54 -9.52
N GLU A 238 -4.14 21.43 -10.27
CA GLU A 238 -5.12 20.34 -10.07
C GLU A 238 -5.06 19.75 -8.66
N ALA A 239 -3.86 19.66 -8.08
CA ALA A 239 -3.64 19.08 -6.77
C ALA A 239 -3.96 20.01 -5.59
N MET A 240 -4.19 21.31 -5.84
CA MET A 240 -4.46 22.28 -4.78
C MET A 240 -5.87 22.13 -4.21
N ARG A 241 -5.94 21.91 -2.90
CA ARG A 241 -7.20 21.83 -2.14
C ARG A 241 -7.70 23.23 -1.78
N GLY A 242 -9.03 23.39 -1.78
CA GLY A 242 -9.68 24.64 -1.38
C GLY A 242 -9.85 25.67 -2.50
N LEU A 243 -9.33 25.41 -3.72
CA LEU A 243 -9.61 26.24 -4.88
C LEU A 243 -10.99 25.89 -5.47
N PRO A 244 -11.93 26.84 -5.59
CA PRO A 244 -13.15 26.65 -6.36
C PRO A 244 -12.82 26.31 -7.83
N ASP A 245 -13.58 25.39 -8.43
CA ASP A 245 -13.30 24.86 -9.77
C ASP A 245 -13.13 25.95 -10.85
N PRO A 246 -13.96 27.02 -10.90
CA PRO A 246 -13.78 28.09 -11.90
C PRO A 246 -12.46 28.87 -11.77
N ILE A 247 -11.95 29.01 -10.55
CA ILE A 247 -10.65 29.65 -10.29
C ILE A 247 -9.52 28.71 -10.69
N ARG A 248 -9.66 27.42 -10.36
CA ARG A 248 -8.70 26.37 -10.72
C ARG A 248 -8.51 26.26 -12.24
N GLU A 249 -9.59 26.14 -13.00
CA GLU A 249 -9.55 26.05 -14.47
C GLU A 249 -8.81 27.24 -15.12
N ARG A 250 -9.05 28.47 -14.62
CA ARG A 250 -8.37 29.68 -15.11
C ARG A 250 -6.89 29.71 -14.75
N LEU A 251 -6.53 29.24 -13.56
CA LEU A 251 -5.13 29.09 -13.14
C LEU A 251 -4.41 28.08 -14.02
N GLU A 252 -5.05 26.96 -14.35
CA GLU A 252 -4.49 25.97 -15.27
C GLU A 252 -4.21 26.57 -16.65
N MET A 253 -5.13 27.37 -17.21
CA MET A 253 -4.88 28.03 -18.51
C MET A 253 -3.65 28.97 -18.46
N GLY A 254 -3.40 29.63 -17.33
CA GLY A 254 -2.27 30.56 -17.16
C GLY A 254 -0.95 29.92 -16.74
N LEU A 255 -1.01 28.76 -16.06
CA LEU A 255 0.13 28.15 -15.36
C LEU A 255 0.40 26.69 -15.79
N ALA A 256 -0.26 26.16 -16.82
CA ALA A 256 -0.13 24.76 -17.26
C ALA A 256 1.24 24.36 -17.83
N GLY A 257 2.07 25.33 -18.23
CA GLY A 257 3.32 25.06 -18.94
C GLY A 257 4.36 24.26 -18.14
N PRO A 258 5.42 23.75 -18.82
CA PRO A 258 6.52 23.06 -18.16
C PRO A 258 7.24 23.97 -17.17
N ILE A 259 7.56 23.41 -16.01
CA ILE A 259 8.22 24.10 -14.91
C ILE A 259 9.72 23.86 -15.00
N LEU A 260 10.47 24.96 -15.14
CA LEU A 260 11.93 24.95 -15.08
C LEU A 260 12.45 25.22 -13.66
N SER A 261 11.67 25.94 -12.85
CA SER A 261 11.98 26.32 -11.48
C SER A 261 10.68 26.37 -10.67
N PRO A 262 10.55 25.57 -9.59
CA PRO A 262 9.40 25.64 -8.69
C PRO A 262 9.20 27.02 -8.08
N GLU A 263 10.27 27.73 -7.78
CA GLU A 263 10.22 29.08 -7.20
C GLU A 263 9.68 30.10 -8.20
N ASP A 264 10.09 30.02 -9.47
CA ASP A 264 9.57 30.89 -10.53
C ASP A 264 8.07 30.65 -10.76
N TRP A 265 7.63 29.40 -10.65
CA TRP A 265 6.23 29.04 -10.76
C TRP A 265 5.42 29.56 -9.56
N LYS A 266 5.92 29.39 -8.33
CA LYS A 266 5.28 29.91 -7.10
C LYS A 266 5.15 31.42 -7.12
N GLN A 267 6.14 32.13 -7.67
CA GLN A 267 6.08 33.57 -7.85
C GLN A 267 4.95 33.96 -8.83
N LYS A 268 4.89 33.33 -10.00
CA LYS A 268 3.80 33.56 -10.98
C LYS A 268 2.44 33.23 -10.38
N PHE A 269 2.32 32.14 -9.63
CA PHE A 269 1.08 31.77 -8.95
C PHE A 269 0.61 32.85 -7.98
N ALA A 270 1.52 33.40 -7.16
CA ALA A 270 1.21 34.49 -6.24
C ALA A 270 0.74 35.77 -6.92
N GLU A 271 1.27 36.06 -8.11
CA GLU A 271 0.85 37.21 -8.93
C GLU A 271 -0.51 36.98 -9.59
N TYR A 272 -0.81 35.75 -10.02
CA TYR A 272 -2.01 35.43 -10.81
C TYR A 272 -3.25 35.16 -9.94
N LEU A 273 -3.09 34.57 -8.75
CA LEU A 273 -4.21 34.14 -7.91
C LEU A 273 -5.16 35.31 -7.53
N PRO A 274 -4.68 36.46 -6.99
CA PRO A 274 -5.58 37.58 -6.65
C PRO A 274 -6.33 38.12 -7.87
N ARG A 275 -5.67 38.13 -9.03
CA ARG A 275 -6.24 38.62 -10.29
C ARG A 275 -7.33 37.70 -10.81
N ILE A 276 -7.13 36.39 -10.76
CA ILE A 276 -8.14 35.43 -11.22
C ILE A 276 -9.39 35.47 -10.32
N ILE A 277 -9.21 35.60 -9.00
CA ILE A 277 -10.32 35.80 -8.06
C ILE A 277 -11.08 37.09 -8.41
N ALA A 278 -10.38 38.19 -8.65
CA ALA A 278 -11.01 39.46 -9.03
C ALA A 278 -11.83 39.34 -10.33
N ILE A 279 -11.28 38.68 -11.36
CA ILE A 279 -11.98 38.46 -12.64
C ILE A 279 -13.25 37.62 -12.42
N TRP A 280 -13.14 36.51 -11.69
CA TRP A 280 -14.26 35.61 -11.43
C TRP A 280 -15.38 36.30 -10.65
N LEU A 281 -15.05 37.03 -9.58
CA LEU A 281 -16.03 37.79 -8.82
C LEU A 281 -16.77 38.80 -9.69
N ARG A 282 -16.08 39.48 -10.60
CA ARG A 282 -16.71 40.44 -11.53
C ARG A 282 -17.67 39.74 -12.50
N GLU A 283 -17.27 38.62 -13.07
CA GLU A 283 -18.09 37.84 -14.01
C GLU A 283 -19.40 37.37 -13.35
N CYS A 284 -19.33 36.84 -12.13
CA CYS A 284 -20.51 36.37 -11.37
C CYS A 284 -21.38 37.51 -10.81
N SER A 285 -20.88 38.74 -10.82
CA SER A 285 -21.54 39.92 -10.26
C SER A 285 -22.24 40.77 -11.31
N ILE A 286 -22.28 40.33 -12.59
CA ILE A 286 -23.02 40.96 -13.67
C ILE A 286 -24.43 40.37 -13.74
N GLY A 287 -25.46 41.21 -13.63
CA GLY A 287 -26.86 40.83 -13.79
C GLY A 287 -27.67 41.84 -14.61
N GLU A 288 -28.91 41.49 -14.97
CA GLU A 288 -29.89 42.44 -15.53
C GLU A 288 -30.90 42.84 -14.46
N VAL A 289 -31.09 44.14 -14.25
CA VAL A 289 -32.13 44.69 -13.38
C VAL A 289 -33.21 45.32 -14.27
N GLU A 290 -34.45 44.89 -14.07
CA GLU A 290 -35.62 45.45 -14.73
C GLU A 290 -36.17 46.64 -13.92
N THR A 291 -36.46 47.74 -14.60
CA THR A 291 -37.12 48.92 -14.00
C THR A 291 -38.33 49.32 -14.83
N TRP A 292 -39.36 49.82 -14.17
CA TRP A 292 -40.60 50.32 -14.79
C TRP A 292 -40.63 51.84 -14.65
N ILE A 293 -40.79 52.56 -15.76
CA ILE A 293 -40.83 54.03 -15.75
C ILE A 293 -42.12 54.52 -16.41
N LEU A 294 -42.77 55.51 -15.80
CA LEU A 294 -43.85 56.25 -16.44
C LEU A 294 -43.26 57.47 -17.17
N SER A 295 -43.08 57.36 -18.49
CA SER A 295 -42.49 58.44 -19.29
C SER A 295 -43.44 59.64 -19.44
N THR A 296 -42.87 60.83 -19.61
CA THR A 296 -43.63 62.07 -19.83
C THR A 296 -44.53 61.97 -21.08
N GLN A 297 -44.10 61.22 -22.09
CA GLN A 297 -44.92 60.91 -23.27
C GLN A 297 -46.13 60.02 -22.94
N ALA A 298 -45.95 59.01 -22.09
CA ALA A 298 -47.04 58.13 -21.65
C ALA A 298 -48.11 58.93 -20.86
N VAL A 299 -47.69 59.86 -20.01
CA VAL A 299 -48.59 60.77 -19.28
C VAL A 299 -49.37 61.68 -20.23
N ALA A 300 -48.73 62.23 -21.26
CA ALA A 300 -49.39 63.05 -22.27
C ALA A 300 -50.49 62.29 -23.04
N LYS A 301 -50.29 60.97 -23.27
CA LYS A 301 -51.32 60.09 -23.86
C LYS A 301 -52.49 59.84 -22.91
N LEU A 302 -52.25 59.72 -21.61
CA LEU A 302 -53.31 59.53 -20.61
C LEU A 302 -54.25 60.76 -20.49
N GLY A 303 -53.78 61.96 -20.88
CA GLY A 303 -54.55 63.21 -20.87
C GLY A 303 -55.35 63.55 -22.13
N LYS A 304 -55.30 62.73 -23.20
CA LYS A 304 -56.00 62.98 -24.48
C LYS A 304 -56.93 61.81 -24.85
N GLY A 305 -58.12 62.09 -25.41
CA GLY A 305 -59.06 61.08 -25.94
C GLY A 305 -60.40 60.93 -25.18
N LYS A 306 -61.28 60.04 -25.68
CA LYS A 306 -62.69 59.85 -25.22
C LYS A 306 -62.84 59.49 -23.73
N TYR A 307 -61.76 59.03 -23.09
CA TYR A 307 -61.72 58.70 -21.66
C TYR A 307 -60.51 59.34 -20.93
N ALA A 308 -60.03 60.52 -21.34
CA ALA A 308 -58.84 61.16 -20.75
C ALA A 308 -58.90 61.29 -19.21
N LEU A 309 -57.75 61.09 -18.53
CA LEU A 309 -57.64 61.38 -17.10
C LEU A 309 -57.77 62.88 -16.85
N SER A 310 -58.44 63.26 -15.76
CA SER A 310 -58.65 64.67 -15.44
C SER A 310 -57.34 65.37 -15.08
N LYS A 311 -57.24 66.68 -15.34
CA LYS A 311 -56.05 67.49 -14.99
C LYS A 311 -55.62 67.35 -13.52
N LYS A 312 -56.59 67.13 -12.61
CA LYS A 312 -56.32 66.92 -11.18
C LYS A 312 -55.61 65.59 -10.90
N ILE A 313 -55.95 64.52 -11.63
CA ILE A 313 -55.30 63.21 -11.51
C ILE A 313 -53.90 63.25 -12.11
N LEU A 314 -53.74 63.89 -13.28
CA LEU A 314 -52.42 64.07 -13.90
C LEU A 314 -51.46 64.86 -13.00
N ALA A 315 -51.95 65.90 -12.31
CA ALA A 315 -51.16 66.65 -11.33
C ALA A 315 -50.74 65.81 -10.11
N GLN A 316 -51.58 64.86 -9.68
CA GLN A 316 -51.28 63.97 -8.54
C GLN A 316 -50.19 62.94 -8.85
N ILE A 317 -50.10 62.47 -10.09
CA ILE A 317 -49.09 61.49 -10.51
C ILE A 317 -47.82 62.13 -11.06
N GLN A 318 -47.83 63.45 -11.30
CA GLN A 318 -46.69 64.21 -11.83
C GLN A 318 -45.37 63.98 -11.06
N PRO A 319 -45.34 63.85 -9.72
CA PRO A 319 -44.11 63.59 -8.97
C PRO A 319 -43.49 62.21 -9.25
N LEU A 320 -44.28 61.27 -9.77
CA LEU A 320 -43.87 59.88 -10.03
C LEU A 320 -43.51 59.65 -11.52
N VAL A 321 -43.54 60.70 -12.33
CA VAL A 321 -43.17 60.67 -13.76
C VAL A 321 -41.65 60.66 -13.89
N GLU A 322 -41.10 59.84 -14.79
CA GLU A 322 -39.67 59.54 -14.92
C GLU A 322 -39.02 58.86 -13.70
N GLN A 323 -39.78 58.51 -12.66
CA GLN A 323 -39.25 57.76 -11.52
C GLN A 323 -39.13 56.26 -11.89
N PRO A 324 -37.97 55.62 -11.68
CA PRO A 324 -37.80 54.18 -11.88
C PRO A 324 -38.38 53.38 -10.71
N PHE A 325 -39.17 52.37 -11.02
CA PHE A 325 -39.73 51.43 -10.05
C PHE A 325 -39.15 50.03 -10.27
N PRO A 326 -38.76 49.30 -9.20
CA PRO A 326 -38.12 47.98 -9.32
C PRO A 326 -39.08 46.85 -9.74
N SER A 327 -40.40 47.04 -9.63
CA SER A 327 -41.40 46.11 -10.11
C SER A 327 -42.72 46.81 -10.46
N LYS A 328 -43.62 46.09 -11.14
CA LYS A 328 -45.00 46.57 -11.39
C LYS A 328 -45.80 46.74 -10.11
N GLU A 329 -45.65 45.86 -9.12
CA GLU A 329 -46.35 46.02 -7.83
C GLU A 329 -45.87 47.26 -7.09
N ALA A 330 -44.55 47.49 -7.03
CA ALA A 330 -43.99 48.67 -6.37
C ALA A 330 -44.46 49.98 -7.03
N ALA A 331 -44.54 50.00 -8.37
CA ALA A 331 -45.16 51.09 -9.09
C ALA A 331 -46.66 51.23 -8.77
N GLU A 332 -47.40 50.12 -8.71
CA GLU A 332 -48.84 50.13 -8.45
C GLU A 332 -49.16 50.76 -7.10
N ASP A 333 -48.42 50.37 -6.05
CA ASP A 333 -48.64 50.87 -4.70
C ASP A 333 -48.30 52.35 -4.58
N ALA A 334 -47.19 52.80 -5.16
CA ALA A 334 -46.84 54.22 -5.22
C ALA A 334 -47.91 55.06 -5.95
N PHE A 335 -48.45 54.56 -7.08
CA PHE A 335 -49.54 55.25 -7.77
C PHE A 335 -50.86 55.20 -7.00
N LYS A 336 -51.20 54.11 -6.30
CA LYS A 336 -52.39 54.05 -5.45
C LYS A 336 -52.31 55.05 -4.31
N GLU A 337 -51.15 55.17 -3.66
CA GLU A 337 -50.91 56.11 -2.58
C GLU A 337 -51.06 57.56 -3.08
N ALA A 338 -50.40 57.92 -4.19
CA ALA A 338 -50.50 59.26 -4.78
C ALA A 338 -51.93 59.64 -5.22
N LEU A 339 -52.75 58.66 -5.63
CA LEU A 339 -54.12 58.87 -6.09
C LEU A 339 -55.19 58.81 -4.98
N GLY A 340 -54.85 58.30 -3.79
CA GLY A 340 -55.73 58.21 -2.62
C GLY A 340 -57.13 57.66 -2.94
N LYS A 341 -58.17 58.49 -2.81
CA LYS A 341 -59.59 58.12 -3.08
C LYS A 341 -59.87 57.67 -4.53
N LYS A 342 -58.90 57.82 -5.45
CA LYS A 342 -58.96 57.42 -6.87
C LYS A 342 -57.97 56.28 -7.20
N ALA A 343 -57.51 55.52 -6.19
CA ALA A 343 -56.55 54.42 -6.33
C ALA A 343 -56.90 53.38 -7.41
N ASN A 344 -58.19 53.19 -7.73
CA ASN A 344 -58.63 52.30 -8.81
C ASN A 344 -58.10 52.69 -10.21
N MET A 345 -57.61 53.93 -10.38
CA MET A 345 -57.02 54.40 -11.64
C MET A 345 -55.54 54.01 -11.80
N ALA A 346 -54.85 53.54 -10.75
CA ALA A 346 -53.43 53.14 -10.81
C ALA A 346 -53.17 52.05 -11.87
N LYS A 347 -54.07 51.06 -11.99
CA LYS A 347 -54.01 50.01 -13.01
C LYS A 347 -53.98 50.53 -14.44
N ARG A 348 -54.57 51.71 -14.67
CA ARG A 348 -54.62 52.33 -15.99
C ARG A 348 -53.33 53.07 -16.33
N ILE A 349 -52.60 53.54 -15.31
CA ILE A 349 -51.27 54.15 -15.45
C ILE A 349 -50.21 53.07 -15.67
N LEU A 350 -50.27 51.97 -14.93
CA LEU A 350 -49.36 50.82 -15.12
C LEU A 350 -49.36 50.27 -16.55
N LYS A 351 -50.50 50.34 -17.26
CA LYS A 351 -50.62 49.87 -18.65
C LYS A 351 -49.79 50.66 -19.65
N VAL A 352 -49.40 51.89 -19.32
CA VAL A 352 -48.62 52.76 -20.21
C VAL A 352 -47.18 52.96 -19.73
N MET A 353 -46.78 52.30 -18.64
CA MET A 353 -45.38 52.31 -18.20
C MET A 353 -44.51 51.48 -19.14
N GLU A 354 -43.29 51.95 -19.33
CA GLU A 354 -42.27 51.31 -20.15
C GLU A 354 -41.37 50.46 -19.26
N GLN A 355 -41.04 49.25 -19.73
CA GLN A 355 -40.09 48.36 -19.08
C GLN A 355 -38.70 48.63 -19.65
N GLN A 356 -37.73 48.97 -18.79
CA GLN A 356 -36.33 49.15 -19.16
C GLN A 356 -35.47 48.09 -18.47
N ARG A 357 -34.57 47.47 -19.24
CA ARG A 357 -33.55 46.54 -18.73
C ARG A 357 -32.22 47.27 -18.66
N GLN A 358 -31.59 47.29 -17.49
CA GLN A 358 -30.24 47.85 -17.29
C GLN A 358 -29.33 46.79 -16.70
N THR A 359 -28.10 46.69 -17.20
CA THR A 359 -27.08 45.82 -16.62
C THR A 359 -26.63 46.38 -15.28
N SER A 360 -26.75 45.62 -14.20
CA SER A 360 -26.21 45.96 -12.89
C SER A 360 -24.94 45.14 -12.62
N GLN A 361 -24.00 45.75 -11.89
CA GLN A 361 -22.82 45.07 -11.34
C GLN A 361 -22.88 45.19 -9.82
N GLN A 362 -23.35 44.15 -9.16
CA GLN A 362 -23.40 44.06 -7.69
C GLN A 362 -22.72 42.77 -7.25
N LEU A 363 -21.86 42.86 -6.23
CA LEU A 363 -21.11 41.71 -5.74
C LEU A 363 -22.04 40.55 -5.41
N ASN A 364 -21.82 39.41 -6.07
CA ASN A 364 -22.44 38.15 -5.69
C ASN A 364 -21.80 37.65 -4.39
N ARG A 365 -22.50 37.87 -3.27
CA ARG A 365 -22.00 37.52 -1.93
C ARG A 365 -21.87 36.01 -1.73
N ASP A 366 -22.73 35.20 -2.37
CA ASP A 366 -22.65 33.74 -2.27
C ASP A 366 -21.38 33.23 -2.97
N THR A 367 -21.04 33.79 -4.14
CA THR A 367 -19.78 33.49 -4.82
C THR A 367 -18.57 33.92 -3.96
N TRP A 368 -18.62 35.08 -3.31
CA TRP A 368 -17.54 35.48 -2.40
C TRP A 368 -17.40 34.54 -1.21
N LEU A 369 -18.51 34.12 -0.60
CA LEU A 369 -18.49 33.16 0.51
C LEU A 369 -17.86 31.83 0.10
N GLU A 370 -18.19 31.32 -1.09
CA GLU A 370 -17.56 30.11 -1.65
C GLU A 370 -16.04 30.27 -1.80
N VAL A 371 -15.58 31.40 -2.34
CA VAL A 371 -14.13 31.68 -2.47
C VAL A 371 -13.47 31.82 -1.10
N ALA A 372 -14.10 32.54 -0.17
CA ALA A 372 -13.55 32.82 1.14
C ALA A 372 -13.44 31.54 2.00
N ASP A 373 -14.48 30.71 2.01
CA ASP A 373 -14.47 29.43 2.73
C ASP A 373 -13.48 28.45 2.11
N GLY A 374 -13.42 28.38 0.77
CA GLY A 374 -12.49 27.50 0.06
C GLY A 374 -11.02 27.82 0.36
N LEU A 375 -10.66 29.10 0.35
CA LEU A 375 -9.28 29.56 0.53
C LEU A 375 -8.92 29.96 1.96
N GLY A 376 -9.88 29.94 2.89
CA GLY A 376 -9.70 30.43 4.26
C GLY A 376 -9.45 31.95 4.32
N LEU A 377 -10.06 32.72 3.43
CA LEU A 377 -9.97 34.18 3.41
C LEU A 377 -10.97 34.80 4.39
N ASP A 378 -10.70 36.03 4.83
CA ASP A 378 -11.57 36.76 5.74
C ASP A 378 -12.88 37.16 5.07
N VAL A 379 -13.97 36.51 5.45
CA VAL A 379 -15.32 36.76 4.92
C VAL A 379 -15.77 38.23 5.04
N THR A 380 -15.21 38.98 6.00
CA THR A 380 -15.56 40.40 6.23
C THR A 380 -15.09 41.33 5.12
N LEU A 381 -14.21 40.88 4.22
CA LEU A 381 -13.79 41.66 3.05
C LEU A 381 -14.92 41.90 2.04
N ALA A 382 -16.06 41.22 2.17
CA ALA A 382 -17.20 41.33 1.27
C ALA A 382 -17.64 42.79 1.02
N ASP A 383 -17.69 43.61 2.06
CA ASP A 383 -18.17 44.99 1.96
C ASP A 383 -17.19 45.87 1.17
N HIS A 384 -15.88 45.74 1.41
CA HIS A 384 -14.85 46.46 0.66
C HIS A 384 -14.77 46.00 -0.82
N LEU A 385 -14.94 44.70 -1.07
CA LEU A 385 -14.99 44.17 -2.44
C LEU A 385 -16.24 44.66 -3.18
N ALA A 386 -17.38 44.80 -2.49
CA ALA A 386 -18.61 45.29 -3.09
C ALA A 386 -18.50 46.76 -3.55
N GLU A 387 -17.80 47.60 -2.80
CA GLU A 387 -17.53 49.00 -3.17
C GLU A 387 -16.69 49.14 -4.45
N GLN A 388 -15.84 48.15 -4.73
CA GLN A 388 -14.84 48.20 -5.80
C GLN A 388 -15.12 47.20 -6.93
N ILE A 389 -16.28 46.56 -6.95
CA ILE A 389 -16.62 45.48 -7.90
C ILE A 389 -16.48 45.87 -9.38
N GLN A 390 -16.52 47.15 -9.69
CA GLN A 390 -16.39 47.66 -11.06
C GLN A 390 -14.94 47.69 -11.57
N SER A 391 -13.94 47.64 -10.68
CA SER A 391 -12.52 47.80 -11.00
C SER A 391 -11.71 46.55 -10.64
N GLU A 392 -11.24 45.81 -11.65
CA GLU A 392 -10.34 44.66 -11.44
C GLU A 392 -9.08 45.07 -10.66
N ALA A 393 -8.48 46.21 -10.98
CA ALA A 393 -7.27 46.68 -10.32
C ALA A 393 -7.49 46.94 -8.82
N ALA A 394 -8.61 47.58 -8.45
CA ALA A 394 -8.93 47.85 -7.05
C ALA A 394 -9.27 46.58 -6.27
N LEU A 395 -9.95 45.61 -6.91
CA LEU A 395 -10.18 44.29 -6.30
C LEU A 395 -8.85 43.55 -6.05
N VAL A 396 -7.92 43.60 -7.00
CA VAL A 396 -6.58 42.98 -6.85
C VAL A 396 -5.81 43.63 -5.70
N GLU A 397 -5.87 44.95 -5.53
CA GLU A 397 -5.24 45.64 -4.39
C GLU A 397 -5.79 45.16 -3.04
N ILE A 398 -7.10 44.90 -2.94
CA ILE A 398 -7.74 44.36 -1.72
C ILE A 398 -7.37 42.89 -1.50
N LEU A 399 -7.37 42.09 -2.57
CA LEU A 399 -7.17 40.63 -2.49
C LEU A 399 -5.70 40.24 -2.30
N THR A 400 -4.74 41.03 -2.78
CA THR A 400 -3.30 40.70 -2.72
C THR A 400 -2.80 40.47 -1.28
N PRO A 401 -3.02 41.37 -0.31
CA PRO A 401 -2.60 41.15 1.08
C PRO A 401 -3.33 39.97 1.75
N ALA A 402 -4.57 39.70 1.36
CA ALA A 402 -5.34 38.56 1.87
C ALA A 402 -4.76 37.24 1.34
N CYS A 403 -4.48 37.16 0.04
CA CYS A 403 -3.85 36.01 -0.59
C CYS A 403 -2.44 35.75 -0.04
N GLN A 404 -1.64 36.80 0.22
CA GLN A 404 -0.29 36.66 0.77
C GLN A 404 -0.25 35.89 2.10
N LYS A 405 -1.29 35.99 2.94
CA LYS A 405 -1.37 35.27 4.22
C LYS A 405 -1.57 33.76 4.04
N ILE A 406 -2.19 33.34 2.93
CA ILE A 406 -2.49 31.92 2.66
C ILE A 406 -1.46 31.25 1.73
N LEU A 407 -0.66 32.04 0.99
CA LEU A 407 0.37 31.52 0.08
C LEU A 407 1.33 30.50 0.70
N PRO A 408 1.84 30.66 1.94
CA PRO A 408 2.73 29.65 2.52
C PRO A 408 2.10 28.26 2.61
N HIS A 409 0.79 28.17 2.88
CA HIS A 409 0.07 26.91 2.90
C HIS A 409 -0.10 26.33 1.49
N LEU A 410 -0.43 27.17 0.50
CA LEU A 410 -0.53 26.74 -0.90
C LEU A 410 0.82 26.31 -1.49
N TYR A 411 1.91 27.00 -1.14
CA TYR A 411 3.27 26.59 -1.52
C TYR A 411 3.68 25.26 -0.91
N GLN A 412 3.26 24.98 0.33
CA GLN A 412 3.47 23.67 0.93
C GLN A 412 2.77 22.57 0.13
N GLN A 413 1.53 22.81 -0.34
CA GLN A 413 0.83 21.87 -1.21
C GLN A 413 1.60 21.65 -2.53
N VAL A 414 2.17 22.72 -3.12
CA VAL A 414 3.02 22.63 -4.32
C VAL A 414 4.28 21.80 -4.07
N ASP A 415 5.02 22.07 -3.00
CA ASP A 415 6.26 21.35 -2.69
C ASP A 415 6.01 19.87 -2.39
N GLN A 416 4.92 19.58 -1.67
CA GLN A 416 4.46 18.22 -1.45
C GLN A 416 4.11 17.53 -2.77
N GLN A 417 3.37 18.23 -3.64
CA GLN A 417 3.01 17.71 -4.96
C GLN A 417 4.24 17.45 -5.84
N ILE A 418 5.25 18.32 -5.83
CA ILE A 418 6.51 18.10 -6.58
C ILE A 418 7.24 16.85 -6.09
N ASN A 419 7.43 16.71 -4.77
CA ASN A 419 8.08 15.52 -4.19
C ASN A 419 7.32 14.23 -4.47
N LEU A 420 6.00 14.35 -4.63
CA LEU A 420 5.10 13.25 -4.89
C LEU A 420 4.99 12.92 -6.39
N LEU A 421 5.11 13.89 -7.30
CA LEU A 421 5.32 13.66 -8.73
C LEU A 421 6.64 12.93 -9.02
N GLN A 422 7.63 13.06 -8.13
CA GLN A 422 8.87 12.27 -8.18
C GLN A 422 8.70 10.82 -7.66
N SER A 423 7.55 10.48 -7.07
CA SER A 423 7.25 9.11 -6.64
C SER A 423 6.51 8.34 -7.74
N ASP A 424 6.76 7.02 -7.79
CA ASP A 424 6.10 6.08 -8.72
C ASP A 424 6.39 6.27 -10.21
N ALA A 425 7.63 6.59 -10.56
CA ALA A 425 8.08 6.72 -11.96
C ALA A 425 7.72 5.51 -12.86
N TRP A 426 7.53 4.32 -12.27
CA TRP A 426 7.09 3.13 -13.01
C TRP A 426 5.68 3.26 -13.59
N VAL A 427 4.79 4.02 -12.96
CA VAL A 427 3.40 4.24 -13.40
C VAL A 427 3.39 5.18 -14.58
N ASP A 428 4.12 6.29 -14.44
CA ASP A 428 4.27 7.27 -15.51
C ASP A 428 4.96 6.62 -16.73
N ALA A 429 5.94 5.74 -16.50
CA ALA A 429 6.53 4.92 -17.56
C ALA A 429 5.54 3.94 -18.21
N GLU A 430 4.64 3.32 -17.45
CA GLU A 430 3.60 2.44 -17.99
C GLU A 430 2.57 3.23 -18.82
N ILE A 431 2.16 4.42 -18.35
CA ILE A 431 1.25 5.31 -19.08
C ILE A 431 1.91 5.75 -20.39
N ALA A 432 3.14 6.26 -20.35
CA ALA A 432 3.88 6.68 -21.54
C ALA A 432 4.06 5.53 -22.56
N ASN A 433 4.37 4.32 -22.10
CA ASN A 433 4.47 3.16 -23.00
C ASN A 433 3.13 2.83 -23.67
N ARG A 434 2.01 3.00 -22.96
CA ARG A 434 0.67 2.81 -23.54
C ARG A 434 0.28 3.90 -24.51
N GLU A 435 0.67 5.15 -24.27
CA GLU A 435 0.48 6.25 -25.22
C GLU A 435 1.26 6.01 -26.52
N GLU A 436 2.49 5.50 -26.44
CA GLU A 436 3.26 5.06 -27.60
C GLU A 436 2.56 3.90 -28.35
N HIS A 437 2.02 2.91 -27.61
CA HIS A 437 1.22 1.84 -28.21
C HIS A 437 -0.05 2.37 -28.90
N LEU A 438 -0.73 3.37 -28.32
CA LEU A 438 -1.88 4.03 -28.93
C LEU A 438 -1.48 4.72 -30.24
N ARG A 439 -0.37 5.44 -30.25
CA ARG A 439 0.16 6.10 -31.45
C ARG A 439 0.41 5.08 -32.56
N ILE A 440 1.12 3.98 -32.27
CA ILE A 440 1.38 2.90 -33.23
C ILE A 440 0.06 2.33 -33.78
N LYS A 441 -0.94 2.10 -32.92
CA LYS A 441 -2.25 1.55 -33.34
C LYS A 441 -3.04 2.53 -34.21
N ASN A 442 -2.99 3.82 -33.92
CA ASN A 442 -3.61 4.85 -34.74
C ASN A 442 -2.95 4.95 -36.11
N MET A 443 -1.61 4.92 -36.17
CA MET A 443 -0.85 4.90 -37.43
C MET A 443 -1.19 3.66 -38.28
N LEU A 444 -1.32 2.47 -37.65
CA LEU A 444 -1.80 1.25 -38.32
C LEU A 444 -3.23 1.41 -38.86
N LEU A 445 -4.11 2.09 -38.12
CA LEU A 445 -5.50 2.34 -38.53
C LEU A 445 -5.57 3.31 -39.72
N GLN A 446 -4.68 4.31 -39.73
CA GLN A 446 -4.55 5.33 -40.77
C GLN A 446 -3.79 4.84 -42.01
N GLY A 447 -3.13 3.67 -41.93
CA GLY A 447 -2.36 3.10 -43.03
C GLY A 447 -0.96 3.72 -43.20
N GLU A 448 -0.44 4.36 -42.16
CA GLU A 448 0.86 5.04 -42.15
C GLU A 448 2.04 4.09 -41.88
N ILE A 449 1.76 2.88 -41.39
CA ILE A 449 2.74 1.81 -41.20
C ILE A 449 2.45 0.70 -42.21
N ASP A 450 3.45 0.33 -43.00
CA ASP A 450 3.33 -0.75 -43.99
C ASP A 450 3.87 -2.11 -43.49
N GLU A 451 3.69 -3.16 -44.29
CA GLU A 451 4.11 -4.52 -43.92
C GLU A 451 5.63 -4.67 -43.81
N TYR A 452 6.39 -3.90 -44.60
CA TYR A 452 7.84 -3.95 -44.60
C TYR A 452 8.40 -3.33 -43.31
N GLN A 453 7.84 -2.19 -42.92
CA GLN A 453 8.13 -1.53 -41.67
C GLN A 453 7.73 -2.39 -40.47
N TRP A 454 6.51 -2.95 -40.46
CA TRP A 454 6.06 -3.90 -39.43
C TRP A 454 6.98 -5.13 -39.26
N GLY A 455 7.55 -5.61 -40.37
CA GLY A 455 8.48 -6.75 -40.38
C GLY A 455 9.87 -6.45 -39.84
N ASN A 456 10.21 -5.18 -39.56
CA ASN A 456 11.55 -4.77 -39.18
C ASN A 456 11.56 -3.92 -37.89
N PRO A 457 11.98 -4.49 -36.74
CA PRO A 457 12.07 -3.77 -35.47
C PRO A 457 13.00 -2.54 -35.49
N ASP A 458 13.91 -2.43 -36.47
CA ASP A 458 14.82 -1.29 -36.59
C ASP A 458 14.29 -0.16 -37.49
N LEU A 459 13.18 -0.36 -38.20
CA LEU A 459 12.51 0.68 -39.01
C LEU A 459 11.41 1.36 -38.20
N VAL A 460 11.82 2.32 -37.37
CA VAL A 460 10.92 3.05 -36.47
C VAL A 460 10.06 4.07 -37.25
N PRO A 461 8.73 4.08 -37.07
CA PRO A 461 7.87 5.12 -37.63
C PRO A 461 8.20 6.52 -37.11
N GLU A 462 8.02 7.53 -37.95
CA GLU A 462 8.23 8.93 -37.56
C GLU A 462 7.31 9.30 -36.38
N GLY A 463 7.89 9.88 -35.32
CA GLY A 463 7.14 10.26 -34.11
C GLY A 463 6.91 9.14 -33.10
N VAL A 464 7.43 7.92 -33.30
CA VAL A 464 7.35 6.80 -32.34
C VAL A 464 8.70 6.57 -31.65
N ASN A 465 8.69 6.27 -30.36
CA ASN A 465 9.91 5.94 -29.64
C ASN A 465 10.54 4.61 -30.14
N PRO A 466 11.84 4.55 -30.47
CA PRO A 466 12.50 3.33 -30.95
C PRO A 466 12.41 2.11 -30.04
N ALA A 467 12.47 2.31 -28.72
CA ALA A 467 12.38 1.22 -27.75
C ALA A 467 10.96 0.65 -27.69
N ALA A 468 9.95 1.53 -27.64
CA ALA A 468 8.54 1.15 -27.65
C ALA A 468 8.16 0.43 -28.95
N TRP A 469 8.67 0.88 -30.11
CA TRP A 469 8.46 0.20 -31.39
C TRP A 469 8.99 -1.25 -31.37
N ARG A 470 10.25 -1.44 -30.96
CA ARG A 470 10.85 -2.78 -30.87
C ARG A 470 10.08 -3.70 -29.92
N GLU A 471 9.72 -3.19 -28.75
CA GLU A 471 8.91 -3.93 -27.78
C GLU A 471 7.56 -4.33 -28.37
N PHE A 472 6.86 -3.38 -29.01
CA PHE A 472 5.56 -3.60 -29.60
C PHE A 472 5.61 -4.66 -30.71
N VAL A 473 6.57 -4.56 -31.63
CA VAL A 473 6.74 -5.54 -32.72
C VAL A 473 7.11 -6.92 -32.17
N ASP A 474 8.02 -7.02 -31.20
CA ASP A 474 8.39 -8.32 -30.60
C ASP A 474 7.22 -8.97 -29.84
N ALA A 475 6.46 -8.17 -29.07
CA ALA A 475 5.26 -8.62 -28.39
C ALA A 475 4.20 -9.17 -29.36
N HIS A 476 4.17 -8.64 -30.59
CA HIS A 476 3.25 -9.03 -31.66
C HIS A 476 3.90 -9.89 -32.76
N ARG A 477 5.13 -10.40 -32.59
CA ARG A 477 5.87 -11.16 -33.61
C ARG A 477 5.14 -12.38 -34.17
N ARG A 478 4.17 -12.92 -33.41
CA ARG A 478 3.34 -14.08 -33.80
C ARG A 478 2.05 -13.69 -34.53
N VAL A 479 1.78 -12.40 -34.69
CA VAL A 479 0.58 -11.85 -35.33
C VAL A 479 0.95 -11.38 -36.74
N LYS A 480 0.26 -11.88 -37.76
CA LYS A 480 0.49 -11.43 -39.16
C LYS A 480 -0.03 -10.01 -39.35
N PHE A 481 0.67 -9.19 -40.12
CA PHE A 481 0.33 -7.78 -40.38
C PHE A 481 -1.13 -7.58 -40.82
N ARG A 482 -1.62 -8.38 -41.77
CA ARG A 482 -3.03 -8.36 -42.21
C ARG A 482 -4.08 -8.50 -41.09
N HIS A 483 -3.73 -9.14 -39.97
CA HIS A 483 -4.62 -9.29 -38.82
C HIS A 483 -4.61 -8.06 -37.90
N MET A 484 -3.54 -7.27 -37.94
CA MET A 484 -3.42 -5.99 -37.23
C MET A 484 -4.24 -4.87 -37.89
N LEU A 485 -4.43 -4.94 -39.21
CA LEU A 485 -5.23 -3.96 -39.99
C LEU A 485 -6.75 -4.11 -39.82
N ASN A 486 -7.23 -5.04 -39.00
CA ASN A 486 -8.67 -5.19 -38.78
C ASN A 486 -9.19 -4.01 -37.93
N ALA A 487 -9.82 -3.03 -38.58
CA ALA A 487 -10.31 -1.80 -37.95
C ALA A 487 -11.16 -2.04 -36.70
N LYS A 488 -12.05 -3.06 -36.70
CA LYS A 488 -12.88 -3.39 -35.54
C LYS A 488 -12.06 -3.89 -34.35
N ASN A 489 -11.03 -4.70 -34.57
CA ASN A 489 -10.16 -5.18 -33.48
C ASN A 489 -9.19 -4.09 -33.02
N LEU A 490 -8.72 -3.25 -33.94
CA LEU A 490 -7.78 -2.17 -33.66
C LEU A 490 -8.44 -1.06 -32.84
N ASN A 491 -9.62 -0.58 -33.25
CA ASN A 491 -10.43 0.38 -32.47
C ASN A 491 -10.71 -0.14 -31.06
N LYS A 492 -11.03 -1.43 -30.91
CA LYS A 492 -11.21 -2.04 -29.59
C LYS A 492 -9.94 -2.04 -28.75
N SER A 493 -8.79 -2.31 -29.37
CA SER A 493 -7.52 -2.25 -28.67
C SER A 493 -7.13 -0.83 -28.30
N ILE A 494 -7.50 0.17 -29.11
CA ILE A 494 -7.30 1.60 -28.83
C ILE A 494 -8.13 2.00 -27.62
N THR A 495 -9.45 1.75 -27.63
CA THR A 495 -10.32 2.07 -26.49
C THR A 495 -9.84 1.39 -25.21
N ASN A 496 -9.35 0.14 -25.27
CA ASN A 496 -8.79 -0.53 -24.10
C ASN A 496 -7.57 0.18 -23.51
N ASP A 497 -6.67 0.69 -24.35
CA ASP A 497 -5.50 1.43 -23.85
C ASP A 497 -5.90 2.81 -23.33
N GLU A 498 -6.83 3.52 -24.00
CA GLU A 498 -7.40 4.79 -23.51
C GLU A 498 -8.02 4.60 -22.12
N THR A 499 -8.87 3.59 -21.94
CA THR A 499 -9.49 3.28 -20.65
C THR A 499 -8.46 2.86 -19.61
N MET A 500 -7.44 2.07 -19.97
CA MET A 500 -6.39 1.68 -19.03
C MET A 500 -5.52 2.88 -18.62
N ILE A 501 -5.22 3.80 -19.54
CA ILE A 501 -4.51 5.05 -19.22
C ILE A 501 -5.35 5.87 -18.24
N ALA A 502 -6.63 6.09 -18.54
CA ALA A 502 -7.54 6.81 -17.64
C ALA A 502 -7.63 6.17 -16.25
N PHE A 503 -7.74 4.84 -16.20
CA PHE A 503 -7.72 4.06 -14.96
C PHE A 503 -6.42 4.23 -14.16
N LEU A 504 -5.26 4.07 -14.82
CA LEU A 504 -3.96 4.21 -14.17
C LEU A 504 -3.72 5.63 -13.66
N SER A 505 -4.10 6.65 -14.45
CA SER A 505 -4.04 8.05 -14.04
C SER A 505 -4.93 8.33 -12.84
N ALA A 506 -6.21 7.95 -12.88
CA ALA A 506 -7.13 8.14 -11.76
C ALA A 506 -6.65 7.44 -10.48
N TYR A 507 -6.20 6.19 -10.59
CA TYR A 507 -5.67 5.44 -9.45
C TYR A 507 -4.39 6.05 -8.88
N ARG A 508 -3.48 6.48 -9.76
CA ARG A 508 -2.25 7.20 -9.40
C ARG A 508 -2.58 8.45 -8.61
N ASP A 509 -3.51 9.25 -9.09
CA ASP A 509 -3.85 10.55 -8.50
C ASP A 509 -4.51 10.35 -7.12
N ARG A 510 -5.42 9.38 -6.98
CA ARG A 510 -6.00 9.01 -5.66
C ARG A 510 -4.95 8.49 -4.68
N THR A 511 -4.05 7.62 -5.15
CA THR A 511 -2.95 7.09 -4.32
C THR A 511 -2.03 8.20 -3.86
N ARG A 512 -1.71 9.12 -4.76
CA ARG A 512 -0.92 10.31 -4.49
C ARG A 512 -1.57 11.20 -3.42
N GLN A 513 -2.88 11.44 -3.52
CA GLN A 513 -3.64 12.17 -2.49
C GLN A 513 -3.59 11.49 -1.11
N GLU A 514 -3.61 10.16 -1.08
CA GLU A 514 -3.48 9.40 0.16
C GLU A 514 -2.06 9.51 0.76
N LEU A 515 -1.03 9.42 -0.08
CA LEU A 515 0.37 9.56 0.37
C LEU A 515 0.72 10.98 0.84
N ALA A 516 -0.02 11.98 0.36
CA ALA A 516 0.09 13.37 0.81
C ALA A 516 -0.55 13.60 2.19
N GLN A 517 -1.29 12.63 2.76
CA GLN A 517 -1.88 12.79 4.08
C GLN A 517 -0.79 13.04 5.14
N PRO A 518 -1.02 13.95 6.12
CA PRO A 518 0.00 14.33 7.09
C PRO A 518 0.68 13.14 7.76
N HIS A 519 -0.06 12.12 8.18
CA HIS A 519 0.48 10.94 8.85
C HIS A 519 1.44 10.09 7.99
N HIS A 520 1.37 10.18 6.65
CA HIS A 520 2.28 9.50 5.71
C HIS A 520 3.53 10.30 5.32
N ILE A 521 3.66 11.55 5.79
CA ILE A 521 4.82 12.40 5.49
C ILE A 521 5.89 12.25 6.57
N ASP A 522 7.13 11.94 6.21
CA ASP A 522 8.22 11.78 7.17
C ASP A 522 8.63 13.10 7.86
N PHE A 523 9.37 13.01 8.97
CA PHE A 523 9.95 14.20 9.61
C PHE A 523 11.34 14.45 9.07
N ARG A 524 11.59 15.66 8.56
CA ARG A 524 12.89 16.07 8.04
C ARG A 524 13.37 17.37 8.65
N ALA A 525 14.69 17.52 8.62
CA ALA A 525 15.33 18.76 9.00
C ALA A 525 15.15 19.82 7.92
N GLY A 526 14.91 21.05 8.34
CA GLY A 526 14.84 22.23 7.49
C GLY A 526 15.03 23.52 8.29
N GLY A 527 14.65 24.64 7.68
CA GLY A 527 14.75 25.97 8.29
C GLY A 527 16.21 26.43 8.51
N ALA A 528 16.38 27.48 9.33
CA ALA A 528 17.69 28.05 9.60
C ALA A 528 18.62 27.01 10.25
N SER A 529 19.83 26.87 9.70
CA SER A 529 20.85 25.90 10.14
C SER A 529 20.40 24.42 10.14
N ASN A 530 19.30 24.08 9.45
CA ASN A 530 18.78 22.72 9.35
C ASN A 530 18.42 22.09 10.72
N ARG A 531 17.86 22.91 11.63
CA ARG A 531 17.56 22.54 13.03
C ARG A 531 16.06 22.34 13.30
N GLU A 532 15.18 22.86 12.45
CA GLU A 532 13.74 22.64 12.57
C GLU A 532 13.42 21.24 12.04
N ILE A 533 12.80 20.37 12.85
CA ILE A 533 12.37 19.04 12.42
C ILE A 533 10.86 19.08 12.28
N SER A 534 10.37 18.93 11.06
CA SER A 534 8.94 19.07 10.78
C SER A 534 8.52 18.25 9.56
N ARG A 535 7.26 17.81 9.53
CA ARG A 535 6.63 17.23 8.33
C ARG A 535 6.55 18.23 7.17
N LYS A 536 6.66 19.54 7.44
CA LYS A 536 6.72 20.60 6.41
C LYS A 536 7.87 20.37 5.42
N TYR A 537 8.99 19.83 5.89
CA TYR A 537 10.17 19.53 5.06
C TYR A 537 10.20 18.07 4.61
N GLY A 538 9.19 17.30 4.99
CA GLY A 538 9.08 15.87 4.76
C GLY A 538 8.66 15.53 3.35
N LYS A 539 8.80 14.25 3.03
CA LYS A 539 8.23 13.60 1.85
C LYS A 539 7.47 12.34 2.29
N PRO A 540 6.66 11.73 1.42
CA PRO A 540 6.07 10.43 1.72
C PRO A 540 7.16 9.40 2.10
N TYR A 541 6.88 8.58 3.12
CA TYR A 541 7.76 7.46 3.50
C TYR A 541 8.03 6.54 2.30
N ASP A 542 9.26 6.04 2.15
CA ASP A 542 9.63 5.19 1.00
C ASP A 542 8.92 3.83 1.01
N THR A 543 8.52 3.36 2.18
CA THR A 543 7.72 2.17 2.32
C THR A 543 6.72 2.34 3.45
N VAL A 544 5.45 2.38 3.06
CA VAL A 544 4.28 2.36 3.96
C VAL A 544 3.63 0.98 3.86
N PHE A 545 2.93 0.57 4.91
CA PHE A 545 2.17 -0.67 4.92
C PHE A 545 1.01 -0.64 3.90
N MET A 546 0.70 -1.80 3.34
CA MET A 546 -0.31 -1.99 2.30
C MET A 546 -1.71 -1.55 2.75
N ARG A 547 -2.36 -0.74 1.93
CA ARG A 547 -3.76 -0.30 2.09
C ARG A 547 -4.57 -0.63 0.82
N MET A 548 -5.88 -0.77 0.99
CA MET A 548 -6.86 -1.02 -0.08
C MET A 548 -7.99 -0.01 0.03
N LEU A 549 -8.52 0.44 -1.10
CA LEU A 549 -9.82 1.09 -1.09
C LEU A 549 -10.92 0.04 -0.86
N SER A 550 -11.77 0.25 0.15
CA SER A 550 -13.00 -0.50 0.35
C SER A 550 -14.22 0.37 0.01
N TRP A 551 -15.31 -0.27 -0.39
CA TRP A 551 -16.56 0.46 -0.65
C TRP A 551 -17.26 0.80 0.66
N ALA A 552 -17.70 2.05 0.80
CA ALA A 552 -18.57 2.52 1.88
C ALA A 552 -20.01 2.71 1.32
N PRO A 553 -21.07 2.27 2.02
CA PRO A 553 -22.42 2.20 1.45
C PRO A 553 -23.13 3.55 1.18
N SER A 554 -22.48 4.71 1.37
CA SER A 554 -23.12 6.01 1.13
C SER A 554 -22.64 6.62 -0.18
N SER A 555 -23.58 7.11 -1.01
CA SER A 555 -23.30 7.85 -2.25
C SER A 555 -22.60 9.21 -2.02
N GLN A 556 -22.30 9.55 -0.76
CA GLN A 556 -21.74 10.83 -0.33
C GLN A 556 -20.38 10.71 0.38
N GLU A 557 -20.03 9.56 0.95
CA GLU A 557 -18.70 9.33 1.54
C GLU A 557 -17.83 8.57 0.54
N GLN A 558 -16.64 9.11 0.24
CA GLN A 558 -15.64 8.39 -0.53
C GLN A 558 -15.28 7.09 0.21
N GLY A 559 -15.06 6.00 -0.54
CA GLY A 559 -14.61 4.72 0.02
C GLY A 559 -13.38 4.90 0.94
N ALA A 560 -13.26 4.07 1.97
CA ALA A 560 -12.22 4.20 2.98
C ALA A 560 -10.97 3.37 2.64
N TRP A 561 -9.79 3.86 3.02
CA TRP A 561 -8.54 3.09 2.92
C TRP A 561 -8.39 2.13 4.11
N GLU A 562 -8.61 0.84 3.86
CA GLU A 562 -8.42 -0.24 4.84
C GLU A 562 -7.00 -0.81 4.78
N ILE A 563 -6.42 -1.07 5.95
CA ILE A 563 -5.13 -1.77 6.08
C ILE A 563 -5.37 -3.26 5.94
N TYR A 564 -4.60 -3.92 5.07
CA TYR A 564 -4.75 -5.34 4.83
C TYR A 564 -3.46 -6.00 4.32
N ILE A 565 -3.42 -7.32 4.43
CA ILE A 565 -2.45 -8.18 3.75
C ILE A 565 -3.19 -9.01 2.70
N PRO A 566 -2.82 -8.93 1.41
CA PRO A 566 -3.45 -9.74 0.38
C PRO A 566 -3.30 -11.24 0.65
N GLY A 567 -4.36 -12.02 0.45
CA GLY A 567 -4.35 -13.48 0.58
C GLY A 567 -3.38 -14.13 -0.41
N SER A 568 -3.12 -13.47 -1.54
CA SER A 568 -2.07 -13.87 -2.49
C SER A 568 -0.65 -13.80 -1.92
N THR A 569 -0.37 -12.84 -1.02
CA THR A 569 0.91 -12.69 -0.32
C THR A 569 1.13 -13.83 0.67
N ILE A 570 0.12 -14.15 1.48
CA ILE A 570 0.16 -15.23 2.47
C ILE A 570 0.29 -16.58 1.76
N LYS A 571 -0.56 -16.83 0.76
CA LYS A 571 -0.46 -18.02 -0.08
C LYS A 571 0.91 -18.15 -0.73
N GLY A 572 1.49 -17.06 -1.22
CA GLY A 572 2.84 -17.05 -1.80
C GLY A 572 3.91 -17.47 -0.79
N ALA A 573 3.81 -16.98 0.45
CA ALA A 573 4.72 -17.35 1.53
C ALA A 573 4.60 -18.83 1.91
N PHE A 574 3.36 -19.34 2.06
CA PHE A 574 3.10 -20.76 2.33
C PHE A 574 3.58 -21.66 1.18
N ARG A 575 3.26 -21.32 -0.07
CA ARG A 575 3.71 -22.09 -1.25
C ARG A 575 5.23 -22.12 -1.33
N LYS A 576 5.90 -21.01 -1.05
CA LYS A 576 7.37 -20.97 -1.04
C LYS A 576 7.92 -21.91 0.02
N ARG A 577 7.45 -21.81 1.27
CA ARG A 577 7.91 -22.67 2.36
C ARG A 577 7.69 -24.14 2.00
N ALA A 578 6.50 -24.49 1.52
CA ALA A 578 6.18 -25.84 1.04
C ALA A 578 7.16 -26.31 -0.05
N SER A 579 7.46 -25.46 -1.03
CA SER A 579 8.42 -25.77 -2.09
C SER A 579 9.81 -26.06 -1.53
N GLN A 580 10.31 -25.23 -0.61
CA GLN A 580 11.63 -25.45 0.01
C GLN A 580 11.66 -26.77 0.78
N VAL A 581 10.61 -27.07 1.56
CA VAL A 581 10.50 -28.30 2.35
C VAL A 581 10.49 -29.53 1.44
N LEU A 582 9.57 -29.58 0.48
CA LEU A 582 9.44 -30.74 -0.40
C LEU A 582 10.69 -30.95 -1.26
N LYS A 583 11.29 -29.89 -1.82
CA LYS A 583 12.54 -30.01 -2.58
C LYS A 583 13.71 -30.47 -1.72
N THR A 584 13.71 -30.14 -0.43
CA THR A 584 14.72 -30.63 0.52
C THR A 584 14.55 -32.12 0.77
N LEU A 585 13.32 -32.56 1.06
CA LEU A 585 13.02 -33.93 1.51
C LEU A 585 12.86 -34.93 0.37
N TRP A 586 12.32 -34.52 -0.77
CA TRP A 586 11.94 -35.38 -1.91
C TRP A 586 12.70 -35.07 -3.19
N GLY A 587 13.41 -33.94 -3.26
CA GLY A 587 14.06 -33.47 -4.47
C GLY A 587 13.09 -32.81 -5.45
N GLU A 588 13.64 -32.39 -6.60
CA GLU A 588 12.85 -31.79 -7.68
C GLU A 588 12.29 -32.87 -8.59
N SER A 589 11.01 -33.22 -8.37
CA SER A 589 10.33 -34.28 -9.10
C SER A 589 8.93 -33.84 -9.55
N ALA A 590 8.32 -34.65 -10.43
CA ALA A 590 6.92 -34.49 -10.83
C ALA A 590 5.96 -34.60 -9.63
N GLU A 591 6.30 -35.43 -8.64
CA GLU A 591 5.55 -35.59 -7.39
C GLU A 591 5.57 -34.31 -6.54
N THR A 592 6.76 -33.72 -6.30
CA THR A 592 6.90 -32.43 -5.60
C THR A 592 6.05 -31.35 -6.28
N THR A 593 6.09 -31.30 -7.63
CA THR A 593 5.29 -30.34 -8.41
C THR A 593 3.79 -30.63 -8.30
N GLY A 594 3.40 -31.90 -8.36
CA GLY A 594 2.02 -32.35 -8.22
C GLY A 594 1.43 -31.97 -6.86
N MET A 595 2.17 -32.19 -5.78
CA MET A 595 1.78 -31.84 -4.41
C MET A 595 1.57 -30.33 -4.25
N LEU A 596 2.53 -29.51 -4.73
CA LEU A 596 2.40 -28.04 -4.69
C LEU A 596 1.21 -27.54 -5.52
N ASN A 597 0.97 -28.14 -6.68
CA ASN A 597 -0.15 -27.78 -7.54
C ASN A 597 -1.50 -28.24 -6.96
N ARG A 598 -1.54 -29.37 -6.24
CA ARG A 598 -2.74 -29.82 -5.53
C ARG A 598 -3.13 -28.82 -4.43
N LEU A 599 -2.21 -28.46 -3.54
CA LEU A 599 -2.50 -27.52 -2.45
C LEU A 599 -2.78 -26.09 -2.94
N PHE A 600 -1.88 -25.55 -3.76
CA PHE A 600 -1.88 -24.12 -4.09
C PHE A 600 -2.42 -23.82 -5.49
N GLY A 601 -2.75 -24.83 -6.29
CA GLY A 601 -3.24 -24.68 -7.65
C GLY A 601 -2.13 -24.45 -8.68
N ALA A 602 -2.52 -24.53 -9.95
CA ALA A 602 -1.70 -24.22 -11.12
C ALA A 602 -2.55 -23.50 -12.16
N GLN A 603 -1.99 -23.16 -13.32
CA GLN A 603 -2.79 -22.60 -14.40
C GLN A 603 -3.91 -23.60 -14.78
N ARG A 604 -5.17 -23.13 -14.80
CA ARG A 604 -6.39 -23.94 -15.00
C ARG A 604 -6.70 -24.98 -13.92
N GLN A 605 -5.91 -25.06 -12.85
CA GLN A 605 -6.14 -25.96 -11.72
C GLN A 605 -6.37 -25.15 -10.44
N ARG A 606 -7.56 -25.29 -9.85
CA ARG A 606 -7.89 -24.72 -8.55
C ARG A 606 -7.07 -25.43 -7.47
N GLY A 607 -6.45 -24.67 -6.57
CA GLY A 607 -5.79 -25.24 -5.39
C GLY A 607 -6.82 -25.69 -4.35
N LEU A 608 -6.44 -26.70 -3.56
CA LEU A 608 -7.24 -27.24 -2.47
C LEU A 608 -7.52 -26.20 -1.37
N VAL A 609 -6.55 -25.33 -1.08
CA VAL A 609 -6.64 -24.33 0.02
C VAL A 609 -6.99 -22.93 -0.48
N PHE A 610 -7.97 -22.31 0.17
CA PHE A 610 -8.46 -20.95 -0.06
C PHE A 610 -7.92 -20.04 1.03
N PHE A 611 -7.08 -19.07 0.64
CA PHE A 611 -6.58 -18.06 1.57
C PHE A 611 -7.47 -16.84 1.48
N SER A 612 -7.98 -16.33 2.59
CA SER A 612 -8.63 -15.02 2.65
C SER A 612 -7.60 -13.89 2.53
N ASP A 613 -8.06 -12.70 2.15
CA ASP A 613 -7.35 -11.49 2.54
C ASP A 613 -7.41 -11.33 4.06
N VAL A 614 -6.45 -10.59 4.61
CA VAL A 614 -6.28 -10.43 6.05
C VAL A 614 -6.34 -8.95 6.38
N TYR A 615 -7.50 -8.54 6.85
CA TYR A 615 -7.77 -7.17 7.26
C TYR A 615 -7.34 -6.97 8.72
N LEU A 616 -6.94 -5.75 9.03
CA LEU A 616 -6.74 -5.34 10.42
C LEU A 616 -8.09 -5.43 11.16
N THR A 617 -8.17 -6.20 12.25
CA THR A 617 -9.45 -6.51 12.91
C THR A 617 -10.06 -5.35 13.69
N ASP A 618 -9.24 -4.41 14.17
CA ASP A 618 -9.60 -3.09 14.70
C ASP A 618 -8.29 -2.30 14.87
N PRO A 619 -8.30 -0.96 14.81
CA PRO A 619 -8.51 -0.27 16.07
C PRO A 619 -9.28 1.05 15.92
N HIS A 620 -9.80 1.54 17.05
CA HIS A 620 -10.38 2.88 17.18
C HIS A 620 -9.41 4.01 16.75
N GLU A 621 -8.07 3.78 16.68
CA GLU A 621 -7.06 4.76 16.22
C GLU A 621 -5.76 4.08 15.68
N PRO A 622 -5.71 3.56 14.44
CA PRO A 622 -4.55 2.82 13.92
C PRO A 622 -3.30 3.68 13.80
N GLU A 623 -3.48 5.00 13.66
CA GLU A 623 -2.40 5.98 13.50
C GLU A 623 -1.42 6.00 14.68
N ARG A 624 -1.86 5.63 15.90
CA ARG A 624 -1.01 5.60 17.10
C ARG A 624 -0.08 4.39 17.19
N ALA A 625 -0.32 3.36 16.39
CA ALA A 625 0.40 2.08 16.43
C ALA A 625 1.50 1.95 15.36
N TRP A 626 1.74 3.01 14.58
CA TRP A 626 2.79 3.03 13.57
C TRP A 626 4.10 3.48 14.17
N CYS A 627 5.17 2.77 13.83
CA CYS A 627 6.53 3.14 14.17
C CYS A 627 7.29 3.55 12.92
N SER A 628 8.27 4.44 13.07
CA SER A 628 9.20 4.78 12.00
C SER A 628 10.61 4.30 12.29
N MET A 629 11.35 4.01 11.22
CA MET A 629 12.78 3.72 11.31
C MET A 629 13.50 4.33 10.10
N ASP A 630 14.54 5.11 10.36
CA ASP A 630 15.43 5.64 9.34
C ASP A 630 16.50 4.59 8.98
N GLY A 631 16.71 4.38 7.69
CA GLY A 631 17.80 3.58 7.13
C GLY A 631 18.85 4.46 6.48
N VAL A 632 20.08 4.47 7.00
CA VAL A 632 21.18 5.26 6.44
C VAL A 632 22.28 4.35 5.92
N LYS A 633 22.60 4.45 4.62
CA LYS A 633 23.74 3.76 4.03
C LYS A 633 25.04 4.49 4.40
N MET A 634 26.00 3.75 4.95
CA MET A 634 27.31 4.30 5.34
C MET A 634 28.36 3.95 4.30
N ASN A 635 29.22 4.90 3.96
CA ASN A 635 30.41 4.64 3.14
C ASN A 635 31.45 3.88 3.98
N PRO A 636 31.90 2.68 3.56
CA PRO A 636 32.81 1.86 4.36
C PRO A 636 34.20 2.49 4.53
N LYS A 637 34.65 3.33 3.60
CA LYS A 637 35.96 3.99 3.62
C LYS A 637 35.98 5.23 4.50
N THR A 638 34.92 6.03 4.45
CA THR A 638 34.86 7.28 5.23
C THR A 638 34.13 7.10 6.56
N GLY A 639 33.27 6.08 6.71
CA GLY A 639 32.36 5.92 7.84
C GLY A 639 31.34 7.05 7.97
N GLN A 640 31.05 7.76 6.88
CA GLN A 640 30.03 8.83 6.79
C GLN A 640 28.80 8.33 6.04
N PRO A 641 27.61 8.92 6.28
CA PRO A 641 26.43 8.70 5.45
C PRO A 641 26.72 8.97 3.98
N ILE A 642 26.18 8.15 3.08
CA ILE A 642 26.12 8.47 1.65
C ILE A 642 24.91 9.39 1.44
N GLU A 643 25.13 10.53 0.79
CA GLU A 643 24.05 11.47 0.43
C GLU A 643 23.00 10.75 -0.43
N THR A 644 21.74 11.19 -0.33
CA THR A 644 20.54 10.63 -1.01
C THR A 644 20.21 9.15 -0.75
N ALA A 645 21.03 8.40 0.00
CA ALA A 645 20.81 6.99 0.30
C ALA A 645 20.00 6.71 1.59
N LYS A 646 19.24 7.71 2.08
CA LYS A 646 18.32 7.55 3.22
C LYS A 646 17.06 6.80 2.76
N HIS A 647 16.64 5.79 3.52
CA HIS A 647 15.43 5.01 3.28
C HIS A 647 14.57 5.00 4.53
N ASP A 648 13.33 5.44 4.42
CA ASP A 648 12.46 5.67 5.57
C ASP A 648 11.24 4.74 5.53
N TYR A 649 10.99 4.07 6.66
CA TYR A 649 9.95 3.04 6.78
C TYR A 649 8.90 3.47 7.78
N LEU A 650 7.63 3.32 7.42
CA LEU A 650 6.49 3.40 8.34
C LEU A 650 5.88 2.00 8.47
N PHE A 651 5.99 1.39 9.65
CA PHE A 651 5.66 -0.01 9.86
C PHE A 651 4.77 -0.25 11.08
N ALA A 652 4.04 -1.36 11.03
CA ALA A 652 3.14 -1.77 12.09
C ALA A 652 3.94 -2.42 13.24
N TYR A 653 3.70 -1.96 14.47
CA TYR A 653 4.21 -2.61 15.68
C TYR A 653 3.24 -2.49 16.85
N GLY A 654 3.02 -3.62 17.53
CA GLY A 654 2.14 -3.69 18.71
C GLY A 654 1.15 -4.84 18.65
N ASP A 655 0.64 -5.23 19.80
CA ASP A 655 -0.36 -6.29 19.95
C ASP A 655 -1.77 -5.83 19.56
N GLN A 656 -2.04 -4.53 19.66
CA GLN A 656 -3.27 -3.87 19.19
C GLN A 656 -3.47 -3.97 17.67
N LEU A 657 -2.40 -4.23 16.90
CA LEU A 657 -2.49 -4.42 15.46
C LEU A 657 -2.70 -5.90 15.13
N ALA A 658 -3.92 -6.38 15.37
CA ALA A 658 -4.30 -7.77 15.16
C ALA A 658 -4.89 -8.01 13.76
N PHE A 659 -4.59 -9.18 13.22
CA PHE A 659 -4.94 -9.60 11.87
C PHE A 659 -5.58 -10.99 11.93
N GLN A 660 -6.68 -11.18 11.20
CA GLN A 660 -7.39 -12.46 11.13
C GLN A 660 -7.30 -13.08 9.74
N LEU A 661 -6.75 -14.29 9.68
CA LEU A 661 -6.67 -15.12 8.48
C LEU A 661 -7.70 -16.24 8.54
N GLN A 662 -8.46 -16.41 7.46
CA GLN A 662 -9.32 -17.56 7.24
C GLN A 662 -8.74 -18.43 6.12
N LEU A 663 -8.63 -19.72 6.39
CA LEU A 663 -8.35 -20.76 5.40
C LEU A 663 -9.60 -21.62 5.21
N ASP A 664 -10.06 -21.82 3.98
CA ASP A 664 -11.09 -22.79 3.65
C ASP A 664 -10.51 -23.92 2.81
N ILE A 665 -10.91 -25.16 3.11
CA ILE A 665 -10.62 -26.35 2.32
C ILE A 665 -11.95 -27.05 2.07
N GLN A 666 -12.21 -27.42 0.81
CA GLN A 666 -13.45 -28.08 0.38
C GLN A 666 -13.14 -29.49 -0.08
N ASP A 667 -13.97 -30.44 0.34
CA ASP A 667 -14.03 -31.82 -0.15
C ASP A 667 -12.67 -32.54 -0.06
N ILE A 668 -12.16 -32.63 1.17
CA ILE A 668 -10.96 -33.40 1.50
C ILE A 668 -11.27 -34.88 1.28
N GLU A 669 -10.44 -35.55 0.48
CA GLU A 669 -10.54 -36.99 0.23
C GLU A 669 -9.37 -37.75 0.89
N GLU A 670 -9.45 -39.08 0.95
CA GLU A 670 -8.36 -39.89 1.52
C GLU A 670 -7.02 -39.72 0.78
N GLN A 671 -7.07 -39.47 -0.53
CA GLN A 671 -5.88 -39.19 -1.32
C GLN A 671 -5.20 -37.85 -0.97
N ASP A 672 -5.90 -36.94 -0.28
CA ASP A 672 -5.37 -35.64 0.12
C ASP A 672 -4.63 -35.66 1.45
N MET A 673 -4.59 -36.79 2.16
CA MET A 673 -4.03 -36.85 3.52
C MET A 673 -2.58 -36.37 3.61
N GLU A 674 -1.72 -36.68 2.62
CA GLU A 674 -0.34 -36.19 2.59
C GLU A 674 -0.27 -34.67 2.33
N ALA A 675 -1.18 -34.14 1.50
CA ALA A 675 -1.30 -32.71 1.24
C ALA A 675 -1.78 -31.95 2.49
N ILE A 676 -2.77 -32.48 3.20
CA ILE A 676 -3.25 -31.92 4.46
C ILE A 676 -2.17 -32.00 5.54
N SER A 677 -1.40 -33.08 5.60
CA SER A 677 -0.27 -33.17 6.55
C SER A 677 0.79 -32.11 6.26
N LEU A 678 1.14 -31.88 4.99
CA LEU A 678 2.01 -30.77 4.61
C LEU A 678 1.42 -29.42 5.02
N LEU A 679 0.12 -29.20 4.84
CA LEU A 679 -0.54 -27.97 5.32
C LEU A 679 -0.41 -27.81 6.84
N VAL A 680 -0.63 -28.87 7.62
CA VAL A 680 -0.47 -28.84 9.08
C VAL A 680 0.96 -28.46 9.47
N HIS A 681 1.98 -29.05 8.84
CA HIS A 681 3.38 -28.64 9.07
C HIS A 681 3.61 -27.15 8.75
N LEU A 682 3.02 -26.62 7.68
CA LEU A 682 3.12 -25.20 7.34
C LEU A 682 2.40 -24.30 8.35
N LEU A 683 1.26 -24.74 8.89
CA LEU A 683 0.56 -24.02 9.96
C LEU A 683 1.44 -23.96 11.21
N GLN A 684 2.06 -25.07 11.60
CA GLN A 684 2.99 -25.06 12.75
C GLN A 684 4.25 -24.22 12.47
N ASP A 685 4.78 -24.21 11.24
CA ASP A 685 5.85 -23.31 10.85
C ASP A 685 5.42 -21.83 10.98
N PHE A 686 4.17 -21.51 10.65
CA PHE A 686 3.63 -20.16 10.83
C PHE A 686 3.42 -19.80 12.31
N GLN A 687 2.99 -20.74 13.15
CA GLN A 687 2.88 -20.56 14.61
C GLN A 687 4.25 -20.30 15.26
N ARG A 688 5.31 -20.94 14.77
CA ARG A 688 6.71 -20.70 15.20
C ARG A 688 7.32 -19.41 14.64
N GLY A 689 6.63 -18.80 13.68
CA GLY A 689 7.09 -17.61 12.95
C GLY A 689 8.22 -17.89 11.99
N ASP A 690 8.22 -19.05 11.34
CA ASP A 690 9.19 -19.47 10.32
C ASP A 690 8.72 -19.18 8.88
N ILE A 691 7.50 -18.65 8.70
CA ILE A 691 6.96 -18.20 7.40
C ILE A 691 6.87 -16.66 7.39
N PRO A 692 7.87 -15.95 6.81
CA PRO A 692 7.90 -14.50 6.84
C PRO A 692 7.01 -13.86 5.75
N LEU A 693 6.21 -12.88 6.17
CA LEU A 693 5.31 -12.09 5.32
C LEU A 693 5.96 -10.79 4.82
N GLY A 694 5.55 -10.28 3.66
CA GLY A 694 5.95 -8.94 3.20
C GLY A 694 7.42 -8.79 2.76
N GLY A 695 7.93 -7.56 2.87
CA GLY A 695 9.29 -7.15 2.48
C GLY A 695 10.27 -7.09 3.65
N GLU A 696 11.53 -6.68 3.38
CA GLU A 696 12.56 -6.42 4.41
C GLU A 696 12.80 -7.56 5.42
N LYS A 697 12.57 -8.81 5.00
CA LYS A 697 12.67 -10.02 5.86
C LYS A 697 14.04 -10.20 6.50
N THR A 698 15.11 -9.78 5.83
CA THR A 698 16.49 -9.85 6.37
C THR A 698 16.77 -8.80 7.44
N SER A 699 15.88 -7.81 7.57
CA SER A 699 15.91 -6.73 8.56
C SER A 699 14.86 -6.97 9.66
N GLY A 700 14.45 -8.22 9.90
CA GLY A 700 13.59 -8.59 11.02
C GLY A 700 12.09 -8.37 10.81
N PHE A 701 11.68 -7.86 9.66
CA PHE A 701 10.27 -7.64 9.35
C PHE A 701 9.55 -8.92 8.92
N GLY A 702 8.28 -9.04 9.29
CA GLY A 702 7.36 -10.04 8.77
C GLY A 702 7.47 -11.44 9.38
N TRP A 703 8.37 -11.66 10.34
CA TRP A 703 8.52 -12.92 11.09
C TRP A 703 7.47 -13.04 12.19
N VAL A 704 6.20 -12.96 11.81
CA VAL A 704 5.05 -13.02 12.71
C VAL A 704 4.81 -14.43 13.21
N LYS A 705 4.30 -14.56 14.44
CA LYS A 705 3.75 -15.80 14.97
C LYS A 705 2.23 -15.72 14.90
N ALA A 706 1.59 -16.79 14.48
CA ALA A 706 0.14 -16.90 14.44
C ALA A 706 -0.35 -17.92 15.46
N ASP A 707 -1.57 -17.73 15.95
CA ASP A 707 -2.29 -18.67 16.78
C ASP A 707 -3.49 -19.19 16.02
N VAL A 708 -3.77 -20.49 16.12
CA VAL A 708 -5.02 -21.07 15.61
C VAL A 708 -6.11 -20.73 16.62
N SER A 709 -7.05 -19.87 16.24
CA SER A 709 -8.08 -19.36 17.14
C SER A 709 -9.36 -20.19 17.08
N ARG A 710 -9.70 -20.73 15.90
CA ARG A 710 -10.91 -21.52 15.70
C ARG A 710 -10.76 -22.49 14.52
N LEU A 711 -11.40 -23.65 14.63
CA LEU A 711 -11.54 -24.63 13.56
C LEU A 711 -13.01 -25.04 13.48
N THR A 712 -13.57 -25.01 12.26
CA THR A 712 -14.91 -25.53 11.98
C THR A 712 -14.81 -26.62 10.91
N TRP A 713 -15.34 -27.80 11.20
CA TRP A 713 -15.44 -28.91 10.27
C TRP A 713 -16.91 -29.24 10.01
N LEU A 714 -17.27 -29.32 8.73
CA LEU A 714 -18.58 -29.75 8.26
C LEU A 714 -18.38 -31.02 7.42
N THR A 715 -19.14 -32.08 7.68
CA THR A 715 -19.08 -33.32 6.91
C THR A 715 -20.47 -33.89 6.65
N ALA A 716 -20.63 -34.55 5.49
CA ALA A 716 -21.77 -35.39 5.19
C ALA A 716 -21.66 -36.78 5.86
N ASP A 717 -20.44 -37.20 6.18
CA ASP A 717 -20.11 -38.53 6.71
C ASP A 717 -19.32 -38.40 8.03
N PRO A 718 -19.94 -38.67 9.19
CA PRO A 718 -19.27 -38.70 10.50
C PRO A 718 -18.09 -39.66 10.59
N ASP A 719 -18.18 -40.81 9.91
CA ASP A 719 -17.20 -41.89 9.97
C ASP A 719 -16.17 -41.79 8.82
N GLY A 720 -16.23 -40.70 8.05
CA GLY A 720 -15.38 -40.44 6.89
C GLY A 720 -13.99 -39.91 7.24
N VAL A 721 -13.42 -39.10 6.36
CA VAL A 721 -12.07 -38.52 6.54
C VAL A 721 -11.91 -37.71 7.81
N GLY A 722 -13.00 -37.19 8.40
CA GLY A 722 -12.97 -36.41 9.63
C GLY A 722 -12.41 -37.18 10.82
N GLU A 723 -12.73 -38.47 10.97
CA GLU A 723 -12.19 -39.31 12.06
C GLU A 723 -10.67 -39.47 11.92
N LYS A 724 -10.16 -39.58 10.69
CA LYS A 724 -8.70 -39.65 10.44
C LYS A 724 -8.00 -38.32 10.74
N LEU A 725 -8.67 -37.20 10.47
CA LEU A 725 -8.11 -35.87 10.66
C LEU A 725 -8.10 -35.44 12.13
N PHE A 726 -9.18 -35.71 12.86
CA PHE A 726 -9.43 -35.14 14.19
C PHE A 726 -9.63 -36.20 15.28
N GLY A 727 -9.52 -37.48 14.96
CA GLY A 727 -9.91 -38.58 15.83
C GLY A 727 -11.44 -38.68 15.98
N LYS A 728 -11.89 -39.53 16.89
CA LYS A 728 -13.32 -39.62 17.24
C LYS A 728 -13.76 -38.36 17.96
N GLN A 729 -14.65 -37.60 17.33
CA GLN A 729 -15.21 -36.35 17.85
C GLN A 729 -16.73 -36.45 17.96
N SER A 730 -17.32 -35.72 18.90
CA SER A 730 -18.78 -35.57 18.98
C SER A 730 -19.22 -34.48 17.99
N LEU A 731 -20.03 -34.87 17.00
CA LEU A 731 -20.57 -33.96 15.99
C LEU A 731 -21.99 -33.54 16.36
N SER A 732 -22.35 -32.30 16.06
CA SER A 732 -23.72 -31.78 16.17
C SER A 732 -24.37 -31.66 14.79
N GLN A 733 -25.66 -31.97 14.68
CA GLN A 733 -26.43 -31.71 13.46
C GLN A 733 -26.61 -30.20 13.24
N ASP A 734 -26.25 -29.70 12.06
CA ASP A 734 -26.46 -28.32 11.60
C ASP A 734 -27.01 -28.31 10.16
N GLY A 735 -28.35 -28.31 10.04
CA GLY A 735 -29.02 -28.45 8.74
C GLY A 735 -28.70 -29.78 8.07
N VAL A 736 -28.08 -29.76 6.89
CA VAL A 736 -27.60 -30.96 6.17
C VAL A 736 -26.22 -31.45 6.66
N TRP A 737 -25.54 -30.67 7.49
CA TRP A 737 -24.17 -30.94 7.91
C TRP A 737 -24.09 -31.61 9.28
N GLN A 738 -23.07 -32.43 9.45
CA GLN A 738 -22.53 -32.79 10.76
C GLN A 738 -21.38 -31.85 11.06
N ARG A 739 -21.45 -31.17 12.19
CA ARG A 739 -20.60 -30.02 12.52
C ARG A 739 -19.76 -30.28 13.76
N LEU A 740 -18.49 -29.89 13.67
CA LEU A 740 -17.56 -29.78 14.78
C LEU A 740 -17.00 -28.36 14.81
N ASP A 741 -17.07 -27.72 15.97
CA ASP A 741 -16.38 -26.46 16.24
C ASP A 741 -15.38 -26.66 17.38
N LEU A 742 -14.15 -26.21 17.16
CA LEU A 742 -13.09 -26.21 18.16
C LEU A 742 -12.53 -24.80 18.27
N GLU A 743 -12.15 -24.38 19.47
CA GLU A 743 -11.60 -23.05 19.74
C GLU A 743 -10.27 -23.10 20.51
N GLY A 744 -9.46 -22.06 20.32
CA GLY A 744 -8.19 -21.86 21.00
C GLY A 744 -7.27 -23.09 20.96
N LYS A 745 -6.84 -23.56 22.14
CA LYS A 745 -5.91 -24.68 22.26
C LYS A 745 -6.46 -25.99 21.71
N GLU A 746 -7.76 -26.23 21.80
CA GLU A 746 -8.38 -27.45 21.26
C GLU A 746 -8.29 -27.46 19.73
N ALA A 747 -8.56 -26.32 19.09
CA ALA A 747 -8.38 -26.16 17.65
C ALA A 747 -6.92 -26.37 17.22
N ALA A 748 -5.97 -25.78 17.95
CA ALA A 748 -4.55 -25.96 17.69
C ALA A 748 -4.11 -27.43 17.87
N ASN A 749 -4.58 -28.09 18.92
CA ASN A 749 -4.25 -29.48 19.22
C ASN A 749 -4.92 -30.49 18.27
N ALA A 750 -6.05 -30.14 17.65
CA ALA A 750 -6.68 -30.97 16.63
C ALA A 750 -5.88 -31.00 15.31
N LEU A 751 -5.07 -29.97 15.04
CA LEU A 751 -4.16 -29.90 13.90
C LEU A 751 -2.82 -30.59 14.22
N GLN A 752 -2.88 -31.86 14.62
CA GLN A 752 -1.70 -32.70 14.84
C GLN A 752 -1.16 -33.28 13.54
N ILE A 753 0.10 -33.73 13.57
CA ILE A 753 0.74 -34.37 12.42
C ILE A 753 0.15 -35.77 12.27
N ILE A 754 -0.68 -35.95 11.25
CA ILE A 754 -1.37 -37.23 10.99
C ILE A 754 -0.47 -38.18 10.20
N HIS A 755 0.33 -37.64 9.27
CA HIS A 755 1.27 -38.42 8.44
C HIS A 755 2.65 -37.75 8.42
N PRO A 756 3.73 -38.43 8.84
CA PRO A 756 5.07 -37.86 8.76
C PRO A 756 5.48 -37.66 7.31
N LEU A 757 6.10 -36.52 6.98
CA LEU A 757 6.70 -36.30 5.67
C LEU A 757 8.06 -37.00 5.60
N VAL A 758 8.04 -38.29 5.23
CA VAL A 758 9.26 -39.10 5.14
C VAL A 758 10.19 -38.55 4.06
N ALA A 759 11.45 -38.33 4.44
CA ALA A 759 12.50 -37.93 3.50
C ALA A 759 12.78 -39.08 2.51
N LYS A 760 12.66 -38.80 1.21
CA LYS A 760 12.94 -39.75 0.12
C LYS A 760 14.39 -39.68 -0.35
N GLN A 761 15.10 -38.65 0.08
CA GLN A 761 16.53 -38.48 -0.14
C GLN A 761 17.22 -37.96 1.13
N LYS A 762 18.53 -38.14 1.22
CA LYS A 762 19.32 -37.55 2.29
C LYS A 762 19.39 -36.03 2.08
N VAL A 763 19.11 -35.26 3.13
CA VAL A 763 19.29 -33.80 3.11
C VAL A 763 20.75 -33.48 2.81
N SER A 764 20.97 -32.59 1.84
CA SER A 764 22.30 -32.26 1.34
C SER A 764 23.16 -31.58 2.42
N PRO A 765 24.37 -32.07 2.73
CA PRO A 765 25.29 -31.42 3.66
C PRO A 765 25.93 -30.16 3.06
N THR A 766 25.76 -29.90 1.77
CA THR A 766 26.24 -28.68 1.09
C THR A 766 25.07 -27.80 0.66
N PRO A 767 25.24 -26.46 0.65
CA PRO A 767 24.22 -25.54 0.16
C PRO A 767 23.83 -25.81 -1.32
N PRO A 768 22.54 -25.67 -1.69
CA PRO A 768 22.14 -25.75 -3.09
C PRO A 768 22.67 -24.55 -3.87
N ARG A 769 23.03 -24.76 -5.14
CA ARG A 769 23.51 -23.69 -6.04
C ARG A 769 22.59 -23.52 -7.23
N ALA A 770 22.36 -22.27 -7.61
CA ALA A 770 21.65 -21.91 -8.84
C ALA A 770 22.55 -22.12 -10.06
N SER A 771 21.97 -22.12 -11.26
CA SER A 771 22.72 -22.24 -12.52
C SER A 771 23.76 -21.14 -12.71
N ALA A 772 23.51 -19.94 -12.18
CA ALA A 772 24.45 -18.82 -12.20
C ALA A 772 25.57 -18.93 -11.13
N GLY A 773 25.59 -19.99 -10.31
CA GLY A 773 26.67 -20.30 -9.36
C GLY A 773 26.49 -19.80 -7.93
N PHE A 774 25.58 -18.87 -7.67
CA PHE A 774 25.26 -18.40 -6.32
C PHE A 774 24.49 -19.44 -5.48
N ILE A 775 24.53 -19.32 -4.15
CA ILE A 775 23.80 -20.20 -3.23
C ILE A 775 22.31 -19.89 -3.31
N SER A 776 21.52 -20.89 -3.65
CA SER A 776 20.10 -20.79 -3.90
C SER A 776 19.26 -20.86 -2.62
N HIS A 777 18.12 -20.17 -2.63
CA HIS A 777 17.04 -20.28 -1.63
C HIS A 777 15.98 -21.34 -1.99
N ARG A 778 16.14 -22.08 -3.08
CA ARG A 778 15.11 -22.99 -3.61
C ARG A 778 14.81 -24.20 -2.71
N ALA A 779 15.79 -24.63 -1.93
CA ALA A 779 15.72 -25.74 -0.98
C ALA A 779 16.67 -25.47 0.21
N PHE A 780 16.62 -26.32 1.23
CA PHE A 780 17.56 -26.29 2.35
C PHE A 780 18.70 -27.30 2.15
N GLY A 781 19.91 -26.89 2.53
CA GLY A 781 21.10 -27.72 2.59
C GLY A 781 22.19 -27.03 3.41
N GLY A 782 23.36 -27.62 3.57
CA GLY A 782 24.40 -27.02 4.41
C GLY A 782 23.92 -26.82 5.85
N HIS A 783 24.30 -25.69 6.44
CA HIS A 783 23.88 -25.30 7.79
C HIS A 783 22.75 -24.27 7.77
N CYS A 784 21.64 -24.63 8.42
CA CYS A 784 20.51 -23.74 8.69
C CYS A 784 20.24 -23.72 10.19
N GLY A 785 19.87 -22.56 10.75
CA GLY A 785 19.65 -22.46 12.19
C GLY A 785 19.24 -21.07 12.67
N THR A 786 19.23 -20.93 13.99
CA THR A 786 18.96 -19.67 14.69
C THR A 786 20.01 -19.48 15.78
N LEU A 787 20.59 -18.27 15.87
CA LEU A 787 21.37 -17.83 17.01
C LEU A 787 20.49 -16.92 17.87
N ALA A 788 20.28 -17.27 19.13
CA ALA A 788 19.79 -16.35 20.14
C ALA A 788 20.99 -15.57 20.69
N VAL A 789 20.95 -14.25 20.64
CA VAL A 789 22.10 -13.39 20.97
C VAL A 789 21.71 -12.35 22.01
N GLU A 790 22.54 -12.20 23.03
CA GLU A 790 22.45 -11.08 23.97
C GLU A 790 23.58 -10.08 23.70
N ALA A 791 23.21 -8.80 23.64
CA ALA A 791 24.13 -7.68 23.61
C ALA A 791 24.23 -7.03 24.99
N GLU A 792 25.44 -6.97 25.53
CA GLU A 792 25.80 -6.25 26.75
C GLU A 792 26.44 -4.91 26.39
N ILE A 793 25.89 -3.80 26.88
CA ILE A 793 26.42 -2.46 26.63
C ILE A 793 27.65 -2.21 27.53
N LEU A 794 28.79 -1.80 26.93
CA LEU A 794 30.04 -1.55 27.66
C LEU A 794 30.34 -0.05 27.86
N THR A 795 29.85 0.80 26.96
CA THR A 795 29.97 2.26 27.05
C THR A 795 28.63 2.88 26.66
N PRO A 796 28.28 4.08 27.15
CA PRO A 796 27.03 4.72 26.77
C PRO A 796 26.77 4.66 25.26
N ILE A 797 25.55 4.29 24.87
CA ILE A 797 25.18 4.09 23.47
C ILE A 797 23.94 4.91 23.12
N ASN A 798 23.98 5.57 21.98
CA ASN A 798 22.80 6.22 21.39
C ASN A 798 22.67 5.83 19.92
N ILE A 799 21.53 5.26 19.58
CA ILE A 799 20.99 5.22 18.22
C ILE A 799 19.80 6.16 18.25
N ARG A 800 19.83 7.18 17.40
CA ARG A 800 18.82 8.25 17.40
C ARG A 800 17.45 7.62 17.11
N GLU A 801 16.43 8.04 17.85
CA GLU A 801 15.03 7.80 17.48
C GLU A 801 14.69 8.40 16.10
N SER A 802 13.66 7.85 15.46
CA SER A 802 13.16 8.33 14.17
C SER A 802 11.92 9.21 14.38
N GLY A 803 11.66 10.12 13.44
CA GLY A 803 10.58 11.10 13.56
C GLY A 803 10.99 12.39 14.27
N GLU A 804 10.05 12.96 15.01
CA GLU A 804 10.21 14.21 15.76
C GLU A 804 11.16 14.03 16.97
N PRO A 805 11.96 15.05 17.35
CA PRO A 805 12.74 15.00 18.59
C PRO A 805 11.83 14.81 19.80
N SER A 806 12.20 13.92 20.73
CA SER A 806 11.45 13.80 21.99
C SER A 806 11.46 15.08 22.84
N PHE A 807 12.46 15.96 22.66
CA PHE A 807 12.60 17.19 23.43
C PHE A 807 13.12 18.33 22.54
N VAL A 808 12.58 19.53 22.74
CA VAL A 808 12.98 20.74 22.01
C VAL A 808 13.07 21.91 22.98
N ALA A 809 14.07 22.78 22.80
CA ALA A 809 14.17 24.07 23.46
C ALA A 809 14.68 25.13 22.49
N THR A 810 14.42 26.40 22.77
CA THR A 810 14.88 27.51 21.92
C THR A 810 15.94 28.33 22.65
N LEU A 811 17.11 28.48 22.03
CA LEU A 811 18.17 29.39 22.46
C LEU A 811 18.14 30.66 21.60
N ALA A 812 18.94 31.67 21.96
CA ALA A 812 19.07 32.92 21.19
C ALA A 812 19.43 32.67 19.71
N ASP A 813 20.24 31.65 19.44
CA ASP A 813 20.69 31.29 18.09
C ASP A 813 19.69 30.39 17.32
N GLY A 814 18.63 29.90 17.97
CA GLY A 814 17.59 29.06 17.35
C GLY A 814 17.24 27.78 18.12
N PRO A 815 16.44 26.87 17.52
CA PRO A 815 15.97 25.65 18.17
C PRO A 815 17.08 24.62 18.37
N VAL A 816 17.03 23.92 19.50
CA VAL A 816 17.93 22.84 19.89
C VAL A 816 17.13 21.59 20.23
N ASN A 817 17.51 20.48 19.60
CA ASN A 817 16.80 19.21 19.71
C ASN A 817 17.52 18.24 20.65
N GLY A 818 16.76 17.66 21.58
CA GLY A 818 17.15 16.55 22.43
C GLY A 818 16.59 15.25 21.90
N TRP A 819 17.48 14.33 21.53
CA TRP A 819 17.10 13.05 20.95
C TRP A 819 17.15 11.92 21.96
N ASP A 820 16.08 11.16 22.05
CA ASP A 820 16.08 9.93 22.83
C ASP A 820 16.81 8.78 22.11
N PHE A 821 16.98 7.67 22.82
CA PHE A 821 17.37 6.40 22.22
C PHE A 821 16.20 5.80 21.41
N PHE A 822 16.51 5.13 20.30
CA PHE A 822 15.52 4.47 19.46
C PHE A 822 14.59 3.54 20.25
N SER A 823 13.29 3.74 20.08
CA SER A 823 12.24 2.92 20.63
C SER A 823 11.20 2.59 19.57
N MET A 824 10.51 1.47 19.74
CA MET A 824 9.35 1.09 18.92
C MET A 824 8.16 1.97 19.34
N ALA A 825 8.09 3.19 18.81
CA ALA A 825 7.08 4.19 19.16
C ALA A 825 6.71 5.07 17.95
N SER A 826 5.64 5.86 18.12
CA SER A 826 5.15 6.80 17.11
C SER A 826 6.24 7.78 16.65
N PRO A 827 6.29 8.12 15.34
CA PRO A 827 7.16 9.18 14.85
C PRO A 827 6.82 10.56 15.46
N GLU A 828 5.60 10.77 15.96
CA GLU A 828 5.18 12.02 16.60
C GLU A 828 5.48 11.98 18.09
N ALA A 829 6.18 12.99 18.62
CA ALA A 829 6.60 13.00 20.02
C ALA A 829 5.40 12.99 20.98
N ALA A 830 4.35 13.75 20.66
CA ALA A 830 3.13 13.86 21.47
C ALA A 830 2.34 12.53 21.59
N GLN A 831 2.53 11.60 20.65
CA GLN A 831 1.86 10.30 20.65
C GLN A 831 2.69 9.19 21.30
N ARG A 832 3.93 9.48 21.71
CA ARG A 832 4.78 8.49 22.39
C ARG A 832 4.27 8.31 23.83
N GLY A 833 3.67 7.16 24.11
CA GLY A 833 3.28 6.80 25.47
C GLY A 833 4.47 6.77 26.45
N PRO A 834 4.21 6.76 27.77
CA PRO A 834 5.26 6.78 28.79
C PRO A 834 6.13 5.51 28.78
N ASN A 835 5.56 4.38 28.35
CA ASN A 835 6.23 3.08 28.32
C ASN A 835 6.83 2.82 26.95
N LYS A 836 8.06 3.29 26.73
CA LYS A 836 8.80 3.07 25.47
C LYS A 836 9.50 1.71 25.47
N VAL A 837 9.33 0.94 24.38
CA VAL A 837 10.11 -0.28 24.14
C VAL A 837 11.39 0.09 23.41
N TYR A 838 12.50 0.25 24.14
CA TYR A 838 13.81 0.55 23.54
C TYR A 838 14.38 -0.68 22.82
N ALA A 839 15.00 -0.43 21.67
CA ALA A 839 15.57 -1.51 20.87
C ALA A 839 16.83 -1.09 20.12
N LEU A 840 17.77 -2.01 19.96
CA LEU A 840 18.76 -1.93 18.89
C LEU A 840 18.04 -2.22 17.56
N PRO A 841 18.01 -1.28 16.59
CA PRO A 841 17.38 -1.54 15.30
C PRO A 841 18.07 -2.69 14.57
N SER A 842 17.28 -3.58 13.98
CA SER A 842 17.76 -4.74 13.23
C SER A 842 18.75 -4.35 12.12
N ARG A 843 18.49 -3.25 11.40
CA ARG A 843 19.40 -2.75 10.33
C ARG A 843 20.74 -2.26 10.89
N SER A 844 20.76 -1.69 12.10
CA SER A 844 22.01 -1.29 12.75
C SER A 844 22.83 -2.51 13.19
N ILE A 845 22.17 -3.54 13.73
CA ILE A 845 22.82 -4.83 14.07
C ILE A 845 23.38 -5.48 12.80
N LYS A 846 22.55 -5.61 11.76
CA LYS A 846 22.93 -6.16 10.45
C LYS A 846 24.10 -5.40 9.85
N GLY A 847 24.06 -4.07 9.84
CA GLY A 847 25.12 -3.22 9.28
C GLY A 847 26.45 -3.35 10.03
N MET A 848 26.39 -3.40 11.36
CA MET A 848 27.56 -3.61 12.22
C MET A 848 28.23 -4.96 11.93
N LEU A 849 27.45 -6.05 11.91
CA LEU A 849 27.98 -7.38 11.66
C LEU A 849 28.41 -7.58 10.20
N ARG A 850 27.68 -7.01 9.23
CA ARG A 850 28.09 -7.00 7.81
C ARG A 850 29.45 -6.33 7.64
N HIS A 851 29.69 -5.19 8.29
CA HIS A 851 30.96 -4.48 8.19
C HIS A 851 32.13 -5.32 8.70
N ILE A 852 31.99 -5.95 9.87
CA ILE A 852 33.02 -6.85 10.41
C ILE A 852 33.21 -8.07 9.50
N TYR A 853 32.13 -8.67 9.00
CA TYR A 853 32.19 -9.81 8.10
C TYR A 853 32.86 -9.47 6.75
N SER A 854 32.59 -8.29 6.18
CA SER A 854 33.26 -7.81 4.97
C SER A 854 34.77 -7.71 5.15
N ILE A 855 35.24 -7.28 6.32
CA ILE A 855 36.66 -7.26 6.65
C ILE A 855 37.18 -8.69 6.90
N ALA A 856 36.45 -9.52 7.63
CA ALA A 856 36.85 -10.90 7.92
C ALA A 856 36.97 -11.79 6.66
N SER A 857 36.27 -11.42 5.58
CA SER A 857 36.24 -12.15 4.31
C SER A 857 36.95 -11.45 3.14
N ASP A 858 37.63 -10.31 3.40
CA ASP A 858 38.29 -9.49 2.36
C ASP A 858 37.37 -9.09 1.19
N SER A 859 36.12 -8.71 1.50
CA SER A 859 35.12 -8.29 0.50
C SER A 859 35.36 -6.86 0.00
N SER A 860 36.57 -6.54 -0.48
CA SER A 860 36.93 -5.19 -0.95
C SER A 860 36.45 -4.92 -2.37
N GLU A 861 36.44 -5.96 -3.19
CA GLU A 861 35.98 -5.90 -4.57
C GLU A 861 34.44 -5.84 -4.64
N PRO A 862 33.86 -4.91 -5.42
CA PRO A 862 32.43 -4.84 -5.61
C PRO A 862 31.93 -6.07 -6.40
N SER A 863 30.74 -6.56 -6.05
CA SER A 863 30.07 -7.59 -6.85
C SER A 863 29.70 -7.03 -8.23
N LEU A 864 30.08 -7.76 -9.29
CA LEU A 864 29.86 -7.33 -10.68
C LEU A 864 28.46 -7.69 -11.19
N ASP A 865 28.04 -8.92 -10.91
CA ASP A 865 26.75 -9.49 -11.26
C ASP A 865 26.40 -10.60 -10.27
N ILE A 866 25.17 -11.11 -10.35
CA ILE A 866 24.64 -12.11 -9.42
C ILE A 866 25.42 -13.44 -9.42
N GLY A 867 26.15 -13.78 -10.49
CA GLY A 867 27.01 -14.96 -10.54
C GLY A 867 28.39 -14.74 -9.92
N ARG A 868 28.79 -13.48 -9.70
CA ARG A 868 30.11 -13.06 -9.18
C ARG A 868 29.96 -12.14 -7.97
N LEU A 869 29.33 -12.67 -6.93
CA LEU A 869 29.15 -11.98 -5.65
C LEU A 869 30.40 -12.11 -4.78
N ASN A 870 30.80 -11.02 -4.12
CA ASN A 870 31.76 -11.12 -3.03
C ASN A 870 31.13 -11.85 -1.81
N PRO A 871 31.95 -12.37 -0.87
CA PRO A 871 31.45 -13.17 0.25
C PRO A 871 30.40 -12.46 1.13
N ALA A 872 30.56 -11.16 1.38
CA ALA A 872 29.60 -10.40 2.19
C ALA A 872 28.26 -10.20 1.47
N ASP A 873 28.28 -9.90 0.17
CA ASP A 873 27.09 -9.68 -0.65
C ASP A 873 26.29 -10.98 -0.83
N GLY A 874 26.97 -12.12 -1.04
CA GLY A 874 26.34 -13.44 -1.13
C GLY A 874 25.71 -13.93 0.18
N LEU A 875 26.12 -13.41 1.34
CA LEU A 875 25.57 -13.77 2.66
C LEU A 875 24.54 -12.77 3.17
N PHE A 876 24.80 -11.46 3.07
CA PHE A 876 23.93 -10.41 3.61
C PHE A 876 22.92 -9.86 2.59
N GLY A 877 23.01 -10.29 1.33
CA GLY A 877 22.15 -9.89 0.22
C GLY A 877 22.74 -8.75 -0.60
N TRP A 878 22.30 -8.67 -1.86
CA TRP A 878 22.82 -7.74 -2.85
C TRP A 878 21.75 -7.31 -3.85
N VAL A 879 21.84 -6.06 -4.27
CA VAL A 879 21.01 -5.45 -5.32
C VAL A 879 21.98 -4.74 -6.27
N GLY A 880 22.04 -5.20 -7.51
CA GLY A 880 22.82 -4.62 -8.60
C GLY A 880 21.95 -3.93 -9.64
N THR A 881 22.57 -3.53 -10.74
CA THR A 881 21.93 -2.81 -11.83
C THR A 881 21.38 -3.78 -12.89
N GLY A 882 20.19 -3.49 -13.40
CA GLY A 882 19.56 -4.26 -14.48
C GLY A 882 18.62 -5.38 -14.01
N PRO A 883 17.96 -6.06 -14.96
CA PRO A 883 16.90 -7.03 -14.65
C PRO A 883 17.46 -8.25 -13.93
N ASN A 884 16.72 -8.71 -12.91
CA ASN A 884 17.04 -9.92 -12.14
C ASN A 884 18.40 -9.92 -11.42
N GLN A 885 19.05 -8.76 -11.26
CA GLN A 885 20.31 -8.59 -10.52
C GLN A 885 20.07 -8.31 -9.03
N ALA A 886 19.26 -9.12 -8.37
CA ALA A 886 19.01 -8.99 -6.92
C ALA A 886 18.89 -10.36 -6.26
N ILE A 887 19.42 -10.49 -5.06
CA ILE A 887 19.36 -11.71 -4.23
C ILE A 887 19.10 -11.35 -2.76
N MET A 888 18.18 -12.09 -2.14
CA MET A 888 17.95 -11.96 -0.71
C MET A 888 19.14 -12.50 0.08
N GLY A 889 19.54 -11.78 1.14
CA GLY A 889 20.54 -12.29 2.09
C GLY A 889 20.10 -13.61 2.74
N ARG A 890 21.08 -14.43 3.09
CA ARG A 890 20.90 -15.70 3.80
C ARG A 890 20.93 -15.56 5.32
N LEU A 891 20.92 -14.33 5.82
CA LEU A 891 20.81 -13.97 7.23
C LEU A 891 19.62 -13.02 7.46
N SER A 892 18.90 -13.21 8.56
CA SER A 892 17.91 -12.26 9.07
C SER A 892 18.16 -11.92 10.53
N PHE A 893 18.02 -10.64 10.86
CA PHE A 893 18.29 -10.09 12.19
C PHE A 893 16.99 -9.52 12.77
N SER A 894 16.58 -9.97 13.96
CA SER A 894 15.48 -9.33 14.69
C SER A 894 15.93 -8.02 15.34
N PHE A 895 14.97 -7.25 15.86
CA PHE A 895 15.26 -6.11 16.73
C PHE A 895 15.83 -6.61 18.06
N GLY A 896 16.77 -5.85 18.63
CA GLY A 896 17.39 -6.13 19.93
C GLY A 896 16.67 -5.42 21.05
N LEU A 897 15.65 -6.04 21.62
CA LEU A 897 14.82 -5.43 22.67
C LEU A 897 15.59 -5.36 23.98
N PHE A 898 15.57 -4.20 24.64
CA PHE A 898 16.19 -4.02 25.95
C PHE A 898 15.25 -4.43 27.09
N GLU A 899 15.81 -5.03 28.13
CA GLU A 899 15.14 -5.26 29.41
C GLU A 899 15.36 -4.04 30.31
N GLU A 900 14.37 -3.15 30.41
CA GLU A 900 14.34 -1.97 31.32
C GLU A 900 15.69 -1.22 31.46
N PRO A 901 16.21 -0.60 30.37
CA PRO A 901 17.52 0.01 30.40
C PRO A 901 17.53 1.32 31.20
N GLU A 902 18.62 1.59 31.94
CA GLU A 902 18.88 2.92 32.49
C GLU A 902 19.37 3.87 31.39
N LEU A 903 18.78 5.06 31.32
CA LEU A 903 19.15 6.10 30.36
C LEU A 903 19.65 7.36 31.05
N THR A 904 20.53 8.10 30.38
CA THR A 904 20.98 9.41 30.84
C THR A 904 21.31 10.35 29.68
N TRP A 905 21.15 11.66 29.91
CA TRP A 905 21.51 12.71 28.97
C TRP A 905 23.02 12.97 28.85
N PHE A 906 23.45 13.23 27.63
CA PHE A 906 24.78 13.69 27.31
C PHE A 906 24.75 14.91 26.40
N LYS A 907 25.61 15.88 26.69
CA LYS A 907 25.99 16.98 25.81
C LYS A 907 27.28 16.63 25.10
N VAL A 908 27.26 16.67 23.77
CA VAL A 908 28.43 16.51 22.91
C VAL A 908 28.63 17.80 22.10
N PRO A 909 29.56 18.68 22.51
CA PRO A 909 29.94 19.86 21.74
C PRO A 909 30.42 19.53 20.33
N TYR A 910 30.25 20.48 19.40
CA TYR A 910 30.76 20.43 18.03
C TYR A 910 31.53 21.73 17.75
N PRO A 911 32.64 21.70 16.98
CA PRO A 911 33.31 20.51 16.44
C PRO A 911 34.04 19.68 17.51
N TYR A 912 34.17 18.37 17.29
CA TYR A 912 34.85 17.43 18.21
C TYR A 912 36.07 16.73 17.59
N GLY A 913 36.48 17.14 16.39
CA GLY A 913 37.57 16.51 15.62
C GLY A 913 38.94 16.62 16.29
N GLU A 914 39.13 17.63 17.14
CA GLU A 914 40.39 17.96 17.81
C GLU A 914 40.74 16.99 18.96
N TRP A 915 39.79 16.16 19.40
CA TRP A 915 40.03 15.17 20.45
C TRP A 915 40.57 13.88 19.86
N GLN A 916 41.70 13.38 20.38
CA GLN A 916 42.32 12.13 19.93
C GLN A 916 42.66 11.22 21.11
N TYR A 917 42.36 9.93 20.98
CA TYR A 917 42.71 8.93 21.98
C TYR A 917 44.04 8.25 21.60
N THR A 918 45.13 8.64 22.27
CA THR A 918 46.48 8.13 21.98
C THR A 918 47.26 7.84 23.26
N GLY A 919 48.01 6.74 23.29
CA GLY A 919 48.78 6.33 24.49
C GLY A 919 47.90 6.05 25.72
N GLY A 920 46.66 5.60 25.54
CA GLY A 920 45.73 5.31 26.63
C GLY A 920 45.02 6.53 27.22
N GLN A 921 45.21 7.73 26.67
CA GLN A 921 44.63 8.98 27.17
C GLN A 921 44.02 9.83 26.05
N TRP A 922 43.02 10.62 26.41
CA TRP A 922 42.43 11.64 25.53
C TRP A 922 43.32 12.88 25.52
N LYS A 923 43.67 13.36 24.32
CA LYS A 923 44.44 14.59 24.10
C LYS A 923 43.66 15.55 23.20
N HIS A 924 43.68 16.82 23.55
CA HIS A 924 43.17 17.89 22.71
C HIS A 924 44.28 18.40 21.79
N THR A 925 44.12 18.26 20.49
CA THR A 925 45.07 18.72 19.47
C THR A 925 44.35 19.72 18.56
N PRO A 926 44.53 21.04 18.79
CA PRO A 926 43.90 22.08 17.99
C PRO A 926 44.16 21.90 16.49
N ASP A 927 43.20 22.31 15.66
CA ASP A 927 43.25 22.23 14.19
C ASP A 927 43.41 20.81 13.60
N SER A 928 43.32 19.78 14.43
CA SER A 928 43.37 18.38 13.98
C SER A 928 41.99 17.83 13.64
N SER A 929 41.96 16.83 12.76
CA SER A 929 40.74 16.10 12.40
C SER A 929 40.65 14.76 13.12
N ALA A 930 39.43 14.22 13.20
CA ALA A 930 39.20 12.93 13.83
C ALA A 930 40.04 11.81 13.19
N ALA A 931 40.83 11.11 14.00
CA ALA A 931 41.71 10.05 13.53
C ALA A 931 40.91 8.94 12.81
N LYS A 932 41.39 8.53 11.64
CA LYS A 932 40.80 7.45 10.84
C LYS A 932 41.68 6.20 10.95
N MET A 933 41.11 5.12 11.47
CA MET A 933 41.74 3.80 11.47
C MET A 933 41.16 3.00 10.30
N LEU A 934 42.03 2.59 9.36
CA LEU A 934 41.66 1.83 8.18
C LEU A 934 42.30 0.43 8.22
N ILE A 935 41.50 -0.60 7.91
CA ILE A 935 42.00 -1.94 7.57
C ILE A 935 41.97 -2.08 6.04
N GLY A 936 43.01 -2.67 5.46
CA GLY A 936 43.10 -2.89 4.00
C GLY A 936 43.02 -1.61 3.16
N LYS A 937 43.29 -0.42 3.75
CA LYS A 937 43.10 0.92 3.16
C LYS A 937 41.66 1.26 2.75
N ASN A 938 40.69 0.37 3.00
CA ASN A 938 39.32 0.49 2.50
C ASN A 938 38.25 0.53 3.60
N TRP A 939 38.48 -0.11 4.74
CA TRP A 939 37.45 -0.20 5.79
C TRP A 939 37.81 0.63 7.01
N ARG A 940 37.01 1.66 7.27
CA ARG A 940 37.10 2.44 8.51
C ARG A 940 36.55 1.63 9.67
N VAL A 941 37.35 1.50 10.73
CA VAL A 941 36.94 0.90 12.00
C VAL A 941 37.11 1.93 13.11
N PHE A 942 36.18 1.97 14.05
CA PHE A 942 36.26 2.85 15.21
C PHE A 942 36.87 2.06 16.37
N THR A 943 37.97 2.55 16.93
CA THR A 943 38.61 1.91 18.10
C THR A 943 37.76 2.14 19.34
N HIS A 944 37.85 1.20 20.28
CA HIS A 944 37.27 1.37 21.60
C HIS A 944 38.10 2.37 22.40
N ALA A 945 37.45 3.20 23.21
CA ALA A 945 38.10 4.14 24.13
C ALA A 945 37.08 4.51 25.23
N PRO A 946 37.53 4.87 26.44
CA PRO A 946 36.67 5.51 27.42
C PRO A 946 36.01 6.77 26.86
N LEU A 947 34.94 7.22 27.50
CA LEU A 947 34.22 8.43 27.10
C LEU A 947 35.15 9.64 27.05
N ALA A 948 35.11 10.39 25.94
CA ALA A 948 35.92 11.60 25.80
C ALA A 948 35.51 12.67 26.83
N PRO A 949 36.47 13.41 27.44
CA PRO A 949 36.15 14.43 28.44
C PRO A 949 35.23 15.56 27.96
N ILE A 950 35.19 15.80 26.64
CA ILE A 950 34.30 16.79 26.02
C ILE A 950 32.82 16.37 26.06
N ALA A 951 32.53 15.07 26.17
CA ALA A 951 31.17 14.55 26.28
C ALA A 951 30.73 14.61 27.76
N LYS A 952 29.82 15.53 28.09
CA LYS A 952 29.39 15.78 29.46
C LYS A 952 28.06 15.08 29.75
N ARG A 953 28.01 14.32 30.86
CA ARG A 953 26.76 13.82 31.44
C ARG A 953 25.92 14.99 31.94
N LEU A 954 24.61 14.94 31.73
CA LEU A 954 23.65 15.92 32.23
C LEU A 954 22.58 15.20 33.07
N ASP A 955 22.02 15.90 34.05
CA ASP A 955 20.90 15.38 34.85
C ASP A 955 19.58 15.41 34.07
N ASP A 956 19.41 16.43 33.21
CA ASP A 956 18.17 16.67 32.45
C ASP A 956 18.46 17.39 31.11
N PHE A 957 17.46 17.45 30.23
CA PHE A 957 17.54 18.19 28.98
C PHE A 957 17.48 19.72 29.22
N ARG A 958 18.64 20.30 29.48
CA ARG A 958 18.83 21.76 29.63
C ARG A 958 19.90 22.24 28.67
N PRO A 959 19.57 22.43 27.38
CA PRO A 959 20.56 22.86 26.40
C PRO A 959 21.02 24.29 26.67
N ASP A 960 22.31 24.52 26.53
CA ASP A 960 23.01 25.79 26.80
C ASP A 960 23.94 26.20 25.65
N THR A 961 24.03 25.38 24.60
CA THR A 961 24.91 25.59 23.45
C THR A 961 24.23 25.11 22.18
N PHE A 962 24.02 26.02 21.23
CA PHE A 962 23.32 25.78 19.97
C PHE A 962 24.01 24.72 19.10
N GLN A 963 25.33 24.80 18.94
CA GLN A 963 26.09 23.88 18.09
C GLN A 963 26.22 22.46 18.67
N ALA A 964 26.01 22.28 19.97
CA ALA A 964 26.14 20.98 20.61
C ALA A 964 25.01 20.01 20.22
N ARG A 965 25.29 18.71 20.35
CA ARG A 965 24.31 17.63 20.24
C ARG A 965 23.90 17.18 21.64
N TYR A 966 22.59 17.04 21.85
CA TYR A 966 22.02 16.52 23.09
C TYR A 966 21.33 15.20 22.79
N LEU A 967 21.70 14.17 23.53
CA LEU A 967 21.19 12.83 23.30
C LEU A 967 21.05 12.07 24.60
N ARG A 968 20.01 11.24 24.69
CA ARG A 968 19.82 10.29 25.77
C ARG A 968 20.41 8.95 25.36
N ALA A 969 21.33 8.43 26.18
CA ALA A 969 22.05 7.20 25.90
C ALA A 969 21.67 6.12 26.91
N ILE A 970 21.60 4.88 26.45
CA ILE A 970 21.53 3.70 27.31
C ILE A 970 22.90 3.50 27.95
N LEU A 971 22.92 3.27 29.27
CA LEU A 971 24.14 3.15 30.06
C LEU A 971 24.78 1.74 29.99
N PRO A 972 26.07 1.63 30.35
CA PRO A 972 26.74 0.33 30.47
C PRO A 972 26.03 -0.64 31.42
N GLY A 973 26.10 -1.94 31.13
CA GLY A 973 25.45 -3.01 31.89
C GLY A 973 24.06 -3.38 31.38
N ALA A 974 23.39 -2.49 30.62
CA ALA A 974 22.12 -2.81 29.98
C ALA A 974 22.26 -3.96 28.98
N ARG A 975 21.21 -4.78 28.88
CA ARG A 975 21.17 -5.98 28.02
C ARG A 975 20.05 -5.89 27.00
N ALA A 976 20.35 -6.25 25.76
CA ALA A 976 19.37 -6.39 24.70
C ALA A 976 19.42 -7.81 24.11
N ARG A 977 18.26 -8.37 23.73
CA ARG A 977 18.18 -9.70 23.12
C ARG A 977 17.62 -9.64 21.71
N PHE A 978 18.27 -10.34 20.78
CA PHE A 978 17.84 -10.50 19.40
C PHE A 978 18.17 -11.90 18.87
N THR A 979 17.69 -12.20 17.67
CA THR A 979 17.93 -13.47 16.98
C THR A 979 18.57 -13.23 15.62
N ILE A 980 19.44 -14.17 15.21
CA ILE A 980 19.99 -14.24 13.86
C ILE A 980 19.54 -15.57 13.25
N ARG A 981 18.63 -15.52 12.27
CA ARG A 981 18.23 -16.69 11.48
C ARG A 981 19.14 -16.82 10.27
N PHE A 982 19.58 -18.03 9.95
CA PHE A 982 20.48 -18.28 8.84
C PHE A 982 20.13 -19.56 8.07
N TRP A 983 20.41 -19.55 6.76
CA TRP A 983 20.07 -20.67 5.87
C TRP A 983 21.19 -20.94 4.86
N ASN A 984 21.43 -22.21 4.57
CA ASN A 984 22.31 -22.64 3.49
C ASN A 984 23.72 -22.08 3.60
N LEU A 985 24.28 -22.03 4.82
CA LEU A 985 25.68 -21.66 5.03
C LEU A 985 26.58 -22.86 4.78
N ASP A 986 27.73 -22.64 4.15
CA ASP A 986 28.81 -23.60 4.22
C ASP A 986 29.54 -23.54 5.58
N GLU A 987 30.43 -24.49 5.84
CA GLU A 987 31.14 -24.59 7.12
C GLU A 987 32.00 -23.35 7.41
N GLN A 988 32.73 -22.84 6.42
CA GLN A 988 33.60 -21.67 6.60
C GLN A 988 32.80 -20.39 6.80
N GLU A 989 31.66 -20.25 6.13
CA GLU A 989 30.72 -19.16 6.33
C GLU A 989 30.15 -19.18 7.75
N LEU A 990 29.77 -20.35 8.27
CA LEU A 990 29.29 -20.47 9.64
C LEU A 990 30.39 -20.19 10.67
N GLN A 991 31.61 -20.71 10.48
CA GLN A 991 32.77 -20.41 11.33
C GLN A 991 33.08 -18.91 11.36
N ARG A 992 33.10 -18.27 10.18
CA ARG A 992 33.35 -16.82 10.05
C ARG A 992 32.23 -16.00 10.69
N LEU A 993 30.97 -16.37 10.45
CA LEU A 993 29.81 -15.72 11.07
C LEU A 993 29.90 -15.82 12.59
N MET A 994 30.17 -17.02 13.13
CA MET A 994 30.27 -17.24 14.57
C MET A 994 31.36 -16.36 15.19
N TRP A 995 32.54 -16.31 14.58
CA TRP A 995 33.62 -15.42 15.03
C TRP A 995 33.20 -13.94 14.98
N CYS A 996 32.56 -13.50 13.89
CA CYS A 996 32.10 -12.11 13.75
C CYS A 996 31.00 -11.74 14.75
N VAL A 997 30.16 -12.69 15.17
CA VAL A 997 29.11 -12.47 16.17
C VAL A 997 29.70 -12.44 17.57
N VAL A 998 30.44 -13.46 17.99
CA VAL A 998 30.88 -13.62 19.39
C VAL A 998 32.13 -12.79 19.70
N LEU A 999 33.06 -12.73 18.75
CA LEU A 999 34.45 -12.27 18.92
C LEU A 999 35.20 -13.02 20.04
N GLU A 1000 36.53 -12.91 20.04
CA GLU A 1000 37.35 -13.49 21.11
C GLU A 1000 37.28 -12.68 22.41
N PRO A 1001 37.58 -13.29 23.57
CA PRO A 1001 37.61 -12.60 24.85
C PRO A 1001 38.45 -11.32 24.84
N GLY A 1002 37.88 -10.22 25.34
CA GLY A 1002 38.51 -8.90 25.37
C GLY A 1002 38.35 -8.07 24.10
N LEU A 1003 37.65 -8.57 23.09
CA LEU A 1003 37.20 -7.81 21.92
C LEU A 1003 35.73 -7.35 22.11
N ALA A 1004 35.32 -6.32 21.37
CA ALA A 1004 33.95 -5.82 21.39
C ALA A 1004 33.51 -5.27 20.02
N HIS A 1005 32.21 -5.07 19.85
CA HIS A 1005 31.61 -4.41 18.69
C HIS A 1005 31.35 -2.93 18.97
N LYS A 1006 31.17 -2.14 17.91
CA LYS A 1006 30.99 -0.69 17.98
C LYS A 1006 29.85 -0.23 17.08
N THR A 1007 28.81 0.43 17.63
CA THR A 1007 27.64 0.91 16.87
C THR A 1007 27.09 2.23 17.41
N GLY A 1008 26.13 2.83 16.68
CA GLY A 1008 25.46 4.08 17.06
C GLY A 1008 26.22 5.37 16.75
N ASN A 1009 25.78 6.45 17.39
CA ASN A 1009 26.29 7.82 17.23
C ASN A 1009 27.53 8.08 18.07
N ASN A 1010 28.34 9.06 17.66
CA ASN A 1010 29.51 9.55 18.40
C ASN A 1010 30.52 8.45 18.78
N ARG A 1011 30.59 7.36 17.99
CA ARG A 1011 31.51 6.22 18.18
C ARG A 1011 32.97 6.65 18.37
N TYR A 1012 33.37 7.71 17.67
CA TYR A 1012 34.70 8.29 17.78
C TYR A 1012 35.04 8.76 19.20
N LEU A 1013 34.06 9.27 19.96
CA LEU A 1013 34.23 9.85 21.30
C LEU A 1013 34.04 8.83 22.44
N GLY A 1014 34.18 7.53 22.15
CA GLY A 1014 34.07 6.47 23.15
C GLY A 1014 32.68 5.82 23.28
N PHE A 1015 31.62 6.39 22.69
CA PHE A 1015 30.26 5.82 22.74
C PHE A 1015 30.11 4.49 21.99
N GLY A 1016 29.14 3.67 22.38
CA GLY A 1016 28.58 2.61 21.55
C GLY A 1016 29.36 1.30 21.46
N SER A 1017 30.27 1.03 22.39
CA SER A 1017 30.90 -0.28 22.56
C SER A 1017 29.91 -1.26 23.21
N LEU A 1018 29.82 -2.48 22.68
CA LEU A 1018 28.99 -3.56 23.22
C LEU A 1018 29.65 -4.92 22.98
N ARG A 1019 29.30 -5.92 23.80
CA ARG A 1019 29.72 -7.31 23.64
C ARG A 1019 28.52 -8.16 23.27
N LEU A 1020 28.71 -9.12 22.37
CA LEU A 1020 27.68 -10.08 22.00
C LEU A 1020 28.02 -11.46 22.57
N ARG A 1021 27.01 -12.18 23.05
CA ARG A 1021 27.11 -13.58 23.43
C ARG A 1021 25.98 -14.39 22.81
N VAL A 1022 26.31 -15.59 22.36
CA VAL A 1022 25.32 -16.57 21.88
C VAL A 1022 24.75 -17.30 23.09
N LEU A 1023 23.43 -17.41 23.15
CA LEU A 1023 22.68 -18.03 24.24
C LEU A 1023 22.40 -19.51 23.95
N PRO A 1024 22.11 -20.33 24.99
CA PRO A 1024 21.86 -21.77 24.85
C PRO A 1024 20.70 -22.13 23.91
N ASP A 1025 19.73 -21.22 23.72
CA ASP A 1025 18.58 -21.41 22.82
C ASP A 1025 18.96 -21.34 21.32
N SER A 1026 20.26 -21.37 21.00
CA SER A 1026 20.78 -21.36 19.64
C SER A 1026 20.93 -22.78 19.10
N PHE A 1027 20.47 -23.01 17.88
CA PHE A 1027 20.39 -24.35 17.29
C PHE A 1027 20.60 -24.37 15.78
N LEU A 1028 21.10 -25.49 15.28
CA LEU A 1028 20.98 -25.94 13.89
C LEU A 1028 19.71 -26.78 13.71
N ILE A 1029 19.22 -26.86 12.48
CA ILE A 1029 17.97 -27.57 12.16
C ILE A 1029 18.26 -28.89 11.45
N ASP A 1030 17.77 -30.00 11.99
CA ASP A 1030 17.61 -31.26 11.26
C ASP A 1030 16.27 -31.27 10.52
N TRP A 1031 16.30 -30.96 9.21
CA TRP A 1031 15.10 -30.86 8.40
C TRP A 1031 14.35 -32.19 8.24
N ALA A 1032 15.06 -33.32 8.24
CA ALA A 1032 14.41 -34.62 8.08
C ALA A 1032 13.60 -34.97 9.33
N LYS A 1033 14.20 -34.83 10.51
CA LYS A 1033 13.52 -35.06 11.79
C LYS A 1033 12.36 -34.10 12.02
N ARG A 1034 12.55 -32.81 11.70
CA ARG A 1034 11.52 -31.78 11.87
C ARG A 1034 10.23 -32.12 11.12
N TYR A 1035 10.34 -32.54 9.86
CA TYR A 1035 9.17 -32.86 9.03
C TYR A 1035 8.73 -34.33 9.13
N ALA A 1036 9.51 -35.19 9.79
CA ALA A 1036 9.05 -36.50 10.25
C ALA A 1036 8.13 -36.42 11.48
N GLY A 1037 7.90 -35.22 12.02
CA GLY A 1037 7.03 -35.00 13.18
C GLY A 1037 7.66 -35.31 14.53
N GLU A 1038 9.00 -35.34 14.60
CA GLU A 1038 9.69 -35.49 15.87
C GLU A 1038 9.56 -34.23 16.76
N PRO A 1039 9.66 -34.38 18.10
CA PRO A 1039 9.64 -33.25 19.04
C PRO A 1039 10.76 -32.23 18.76
N GLU A 1040 10.53 -30.97 19.16
CA GLU A 1040 11.47 -29.86 18.91
C GLU A 1040 12.88 -30.13 19.42
N GLN A 1041 13.01 -30.77 20.57
CA GLN A 1041 14.31 -31.10 21.17
C GLN A 1041 15.12 -32.11 20.34
N SER A 1042 14.49 -32.87 19.44
CA SER A 1042 15.18 -33.87 18.60
C SER A 1042 15.75 -33.25 17.32
N TRP A 1043 15.06 -32.27 16.74
CA TRP A 1043 15.47 -31.64 15.48
C TRP A 1043 16.19 -30.31 15.66
N GLN A 1044 16.10 -29.67 16.83
CA GLN A 1044 16.96 -28.54 17.20
C GLN A 1044 18.27 -29.07 17.77
N LEU A 1045 19.33 -29.01 16.96
CA LEU A 1045 20.66 -29.44 17.34
C LEU A 1045 21.40 -28.28 18.03
N PRO A 1046 21.70 -28.35 19.34
CA PRO A 1046 22.33 -27.24 20.05
C PRO A 1046 23.69 -26.86 19.45
N ILE A 1047 24.02 -25.57 19.48
CA ILE A 1047 25.30 -25.06 18.95
C ILE A 1047 26.31 -24.91 20.09
N GLN A 1048 27.42 -25.66 20.02
CA GLN A 1048 28.59 -25.48 20.88
C GLN A 1048 29.51 -24.42 20.26
N VAL A 1049 29.40 -23.18 20.73
CA VAL A 1049 30.06 -21.99 20.12
C VAL A 1049 31.58 -22.18 19.92
N ASP A 1050 32.28 -22.72 20.91
CA ASP A 1050 33.74 -22.87 20.89
C ASP A 1050 34.23 -23.81 19.78
N GLU A 1051 33.38 -24.75 19.32
CA GLU A 1051 33.72 -25.65 18.21
C GLU A 1051 33.76 -24.91 16.86
N TRP A 1052 33.00 -23.82 16.73
CA TRP A 1052 32.83 -23.03 15.51
C TRP A 1052 33.76 -21.82 15.40
N ILE A 1053 34.37 -21.38 16.50
CA ILE A 1053 35.31 -20.26 16.49
C ILE A 1053 36.66 -20.72 15.94
N LYS A 1054 36.88 -20.51 14.64
CA LYS A 1054 38.14 -20.82 13.93
C LYS A 1054 38.78 -19.54 13.36
N PRO A 1055 39.82 -18.98 13.99
CA PRO A 1055 40.48 -17.77 13.50
C PRO A 1055 41.10 -17.90 12.09
N ASP A 1056 41.42 -19.11 11.65
CA ASP A 1056 42.08 -19.37 10.36
C ASP A 1056 41.24 -18.95 9.15
N VAL A 1057 39.91 -18.85 9.29
CA VAL A 1057 39.02 -18.38 8.20
C VAL A 1057 38.85 -16.85 8.15
N ILE A 1058 39.55 -16.12 9.03
CA ILE A 1058 39.47 -14.66 9.17
C ILE A 1058 40.67 -13.99 8.49
N TYR A 1059 40.43 -13.34 7.35
CA TYR A 1059 41.50 -12.81 6.50
C TYR A 1059 42.32 -11.70 7.18
N HIS A 1060 41.66 -10.66 7.70
CA HIS A 1060 42.32 -9.53 8.38
C HIS A 1060 42.44 -9.73 9.91
N TYR A 1061 42.58 -10.98 10.37
CA TYR A 1061 42.50 -11.37 11.78
C TYR A 1061 43.34 -10.50 12.74
N ARG A 1062 44.65 -10.35 12.48
CA ARG A 1062 45.56 -9.58 13.34
C ARG A 1062 45.17 -8.11 13.44
N ALA A 1063 44.73 -7.51 12.33
CA ALA A 1063 44.29 -6.12 12.29
C ALA A 1063 42.99 -5.93 13.05
N LEU A 1064 42.01 -6.82 12.83
CA LEU A 1064 40.73 -6.83 13.56
C LEU A 1064 40.94 -6.97 15.07
N ARG A 1065 41.75 -7.93 15.52
CA ARG A 1065 42.06 -8.14 16.94
C ARG A 1065 42.69 -6.89 17.59
N LYS A 1066 43.50 -6.14 16.85
CA LYS A 1066 44.09 -4.88 17.34
C LYS A 1066 43.05 -3.78 17.51
N VAL A 1067 42.19 -3.56 16.51
CA VAL A 1067 41.26 -2.42 16.52
C VAL A 1067 39.99 -2.66 17.33
N LEU A 1068 39.55 -3.91 17.44
CA LEU A 1068 38.38 -4.32 18.24
C LEU A 1068 38.72 -4.57 19.71
N ASN A 1069 39.98 -4.35 20.11
CA ASN A 1069 40.42 -4.53 21.48
C ASN A 1069 39.71 -3.55 22.42
N ALA A 1070 39.04 -4.11 23.42
CA ALA A 1070 38.24 -3.39 24.39
C ALA A 1070 38.77 -3.53 25.82
N LYS A 1071 39.99 -4.05 26.03
CA LYS A 1071 40.59 -4.24 27.36
C LYS A 1071 40.79 -2.95 28.17
N GLN A 1072 40.75 -1.80 27.49
CA GLN A 1072 40.93 -0.48 28.08
C GLN A 1072 39.61 0.21 28.47
N LEU A 1073 38.48 -0.47 28.29
CA LEU A 1073 37.15 0.03 28.66
C LEU A 1073 36.82 -0.26 30.12
#